data_AF-A0A7C4DMK7-F1
#
_entry.id   AF-A0A7C4DMK7-F1
#
_cell.length_a   1.000
_cell.length_b   1.000
_cell.length_c   1.000
_cell.angle_alpha   90.00
_cell.angle_beta   90.00
_cell.angle_gamma   90.00
#
_symmetry.space_group_name_H-M   'P 1'
#
loop_
_entity.id
_entity.type
_entity.pdbx_description
1 polymer ?
#
loop_
_entity_poly.entity_id
_entity_poly.type
_entity_poly.pdbx_seq_one_letter_code
_entity_poly.pdbx_strand_id
1 'polypeptide(L)'
;MMNSNPLLPHAAIAFWSLFFGAVATVAAAAPARNASVPDLTQGGQRDNKHDWTLGPTGARGWIWGRDLETTQARQILVTRVESGSPADNVLQEGDVILGVDGKLFAEDARKVFARAVTEAEKKENQGRLRLIRWRNGQSQEVVITLPVLGSYSPTAPFNCPKTERIAAAQCAYLLKHGFGDGVQGNVNALGALASGSVKFKSLLQEHAAKVAPADLRLSIESGGMVAWDWGYANLFLTEYYLATKDPSVLPAIREYAVNLALGQSGVGTWGHGLAWTKLNGGRLHGFLGGYGAMNQPSLVCFLSLVLARECGMKHPEVDAAIARSAQFFRFYVNRGAIPYGDHDPWYDHDDNGKCSSGAVVFDLLGDQAAATFFSRMAVASWAVREAGHTGNYLSFLWGPLGAARAGQEAVAVFLKELHWFLDMERDWQGGSRYQGGAGDEDSYENWDCTGARLLANCLPRRRLRITGKGGGVAACLTGKDLQEVIEADRGLLWSTRDDLYLGRDTEELFRLLGSWSPPVRRRAAKALAAKSDDAILERTLKLLQSSERNARYGACMTLEFMKERAAPAVPALTALLSHEDLELRIRAVSALAGIGAPARAAAPELLRLAHRSYADDPREITQRHIGVALFGKGGGRRGLLVDSIQGVDRNLLFPAVEKLLQNQDGHARSCVATVYDHLSFEDTKLLFPAIRRAILEPPPSGEMFAAGVRDAGLRLLVRYRVREAIPLLLHYAWNQQPWGSQDRMVKILSLLESYGTHARTAVPELKKLAEWCRTEEGFPEWARIKKREAVEAAIRRIEAATETPALAVMGEAES
;
A
#
# COMPACT_ATOMS: atom_id res chain seq x y z
N MET A 1 21.90 -25.20 -33.86
CA MET A 1 22.94 -25.17 -32.83
C MET A 1 23.31 -23.71 -32.57
N MET A 2 22.61 -23.07 -31.66
CA MET A 2 22.90 -21.73 -31.14
C MET A 2 22.52 -21.78 -29.66
N ASN A 3 23.51 -21.56 -28.79
CA ASN A 3 23.37 -21.58 -27.34
C ASN A 3 22.62 -20.34 -26.86
N SER A 4 21.44 -20.57 -26.27
CA SER A 4 20.66 -19.62 -25.50
C SER A 4 21.14 -19.63 -24.04
N ASN A 5 21.70 -18.51 -23.59
CA ASN A 5 22.06 -18.23 -22.20
C ASN A 5 20.99 -17.28 -21.62
N PRO A 6 20.25 -17.62 -20.54
CA PRO A 6 19.36 -16.67 -19.89
C PRO A 6 20.14 -15.87 -18.84
N LEU A 7 20.28 -14.57 -19.08
CA LEU A 7 20.80 -13.60 -18.11
C LEU A 7 19.75 -13.35 -17.01
N LEU A 8 20.06 -13.80 -15.80
CA LEU A 8 19.42 -13.39 -14.54
C LEU A 8 19.64 -11.89 -14.32
N PRO A 9 18.61 -11.09 -14.00
CA PRO A 9 18.84 -9.71 -13.56
C PRO A 9 19.28 -9.72 -12.09
N HIS A 10 20.52 -9.29 -11.86
CA HIS A 10 21.04 -8.96 -10.54
C HIS A 10 20.34 -7.70 -9.99
N ALA A 11 19.22 -7.90 -9.30
CA ALA A 11 18.58 -6.90 -8.45
C ALA A 11 18.19 -7.56 -7.12
N ALA A 12 19.20 -8.04 -6.40
CA ALA A 12 19.08 -8.43 -5.01
C ALA A 12 20.30 -7.85 -4.29
N ILE A 13 20.08 -7.35 -3.07
CA ILE A 13 21.05 -6.72 -2.16
C ILE A 13 21.01 -5.17 -2.19
N ALA A 14 19.99 -4.62 -1.51
CA ALA A 14 20.11 -3.50 -0.54
C ALA A 14 18.72 -3.12 0.00
N PHE A 15 18.03 -4.04 0.70
CA PHE A 15 16.73 -3.78 1.32
C PHE A 15 16.82 -4.00 2.83
N TRP A 16 17.35 -3.02 3.55
CA TRP A 16 17.29 -2.96 5.00
C TRP A 16 16.72 -1.60 5.41
N SER A 17 15.72 -1.63 6.29
CA SER A 17 15.12 -0.50 7.04
C SER A 17 13.99 0.25 6.32
N LEU A 18 12.72 -0.14 6.56
CA LEU A 18 11.56 0.77 6.68
C LEU A 18 10.25 -0.03 6.88
N PHE A 19 10.12 -0.85 7.92
CA PHE A 19 8.81 -1.46 8.25
C PHE A 19 8.50 -1.65 9.73
N PHE A 20 9.27 -1.05 10.64
CA PHE A 20 8.86 -0.94 12.04
C PHE A 20 8.65 0.53 12.41
N GLY A 21 7.39 0.93 12.50
CA GLY A 21 7.00 1.98 13.43
C GLY A 21 7.29 1.49 14.84
N ALA A 22 8.51 1.72 15.31
CA ALA A 22 8.90 1.76 16.71
C ALA A 22 9.92 2.90 16.82
N VAL A 23 9.55 3.95 17.55
CA VAL A 23 10.48 5.00 17.97
C VAL A 23 11.51 4.32 18.87
N ALA A 24 12.66 3.97 18.29
CA ALA A 24 13.88 3.68 19.02
C ALA A 24 14.91 4.71 18.55
N THR A 25 15.16 5.71 19.40
CA THR A 25 16.24 6.67 19.26
C THR A 25 17.57 5.93 19.37
N VAL A 26 18.05 5.40 18.26
CA VAL A 26 19.48 5.22 18.03
C VAL A 26 19.88 6.45 17.24
N ALA A 27 20.67 7.32 17.85
CA ALA A 27 21.31 8.44 17.17
C ALA A 27 22.36 7.89 16.18
N ALA A 28 21.89 7.24 15.10
CA ALA A 28 22.59 7.32 13.84
C ALA A 28 22.53 8.79 13.45
N ALA A 29 23.68 9.43 13.26
CA ALA A 29 23.73 10.80 12.80
C ALA A 29 22.85 10.91 11.55
N ALA A 30 21.69 11.56 11.71
CA ALA A 30 20.80 11.83 10.58
C ALA A 30 21.64 12.55 9.53
N PRO A 31 21.62 12.13 8.24
CA PRO A 31 22.25 12.91 7.20
C PRO A 31 21.70 14.33 7.31
N ALA A 32 22.60 15.31 7.39
CA ALA A 32 22.27 16.67 7.80
C ALA A 32 20.99 17.16 7.11
N ARG A 33 20.01 17.60 7.92
CA ARG A 33 18.75 18.19 7.43
C ARG A 33 18.96 19.45 6.55
N ASN A 34 20.20 19.93 6.42
CA ASN A 34 20.57 21.15 5.74
C ASN A 34 21.48 20.87 4.53
N ALA A 35 21.04 20.08 3.55
CA ALA A 35 21.67 20.14 2.24
C ALA A 35 21.22 21.45 1.58
N SER A 36 22.14 22.40 1.40
CA SER A 36 21.85 23.65 0.70
C SER A 36 21.51 23.36 -0.77
N VAL A 37 20.48 24.04 -1.30
CA VAL A 37 20.18 24.01 -2.75
C VAL A 37 21.44 24.44 -3.51
N PRO A 38 21.99 23.61 -4.42
CA PRO A 38 23.21 23.96 -5.13
C PRO A 38 22.93 25.09 -6.11
N ASP A 39 23.82 26.07 -6.17
CA ASP A 39 23.84 27.06 -7.24
C ASP A 39 24.69 26.54 -8.40
N LEU A 40 24.02 26.05 -9.44
CA LEU A 40 24.62 25.45 -10.61
C LEU A 40 25.40 26.48 -11.45
N THR A 41 25.14 27.78 -11.28
CA THR A 41 25.90 28.86 -11.94
C THR A 41 27.20 29.20 -11.22
N GLN A 42 27.36 28.74 -9.97
CA GLN A 42 28.53 28.97 -9.11
C GLN A 42 29.27 27.66 -8.78
N GLY A 43 29.16 26.65 -9.65
CA GLY A 43 29.88 25.38 -9.50
C GLY A 43 29.24 24.37 -8.54
N GLY A 44 28.02 24.63 -8.07
CA GLY A 44 27.21 23.67 -7.33
C GLY A 44 26.99 22.38 -8.11
N GLN A 45 27.04 21.24 -7.43
CA GLN A 45 26.97 19.92 -8.05
C GLN A 45 25.58 19.31 -7.86
N ARG A 46 25.10 18.61 -8.90
CA ARG A 46 23.90 17.78 -8.81
C ARG A 46 24.20 16.43 -8.16
N ASP A 47 23.16 15.77 -7.67
CA ASP A 47 23.20 14.33 -7.39
C ASP A 47 22.81 13.50 -8.63
N ASN A 48 22.66 12.19 -8.47
CA ASN A 48 22.23 11.27 -9.52
C ASN A 48 20.71 11.02 -9.54
N LYS A 49 19.92 11.79 -8.78
CA LYS A 49 18.46 11.67 -8.72
C LYS A 49 17.81 12.80 -9.52
N HIS A 50 16.47 12.85 -9.59
CA HIS A 50 15.69 14.02 -10.07
C HIS A 50 15.93 14.49 -11.51
N ASP A 51 16.35 13.59 -12.40
CA ASP A 51 16.44 13.88 -13.84
C ASP A 51 15.08 13.63 -14.51
N TRP A 52 14.40 14.69 -14.93
CA TRP A 52 13.04 14.65 -15.45
C TRP A 52 12.94 15.14 -16.90
N THR A 53 11.91 14.70 -17.60
CA THR A 53 11.58 15.25 -18.93
C THR A 53 11.14 16.70 -18.77
N LEU A 54 11.66 17.60 -19.62
CA LEU A 54 11.29 19.02 -19.64
C LEU A 54 10.15 19.26 -20.65
N GLY A 55 9.07 18.48 -20.52
CA GLY A 55 7.94 18.49 -21.42
C GLY A 55 8.32 18.18 -22.88
N PRO A 56 7.54 18.69 -23.86
CA PRO A 56 7.69 18.36 -25.28
C PRO A 56 8.89 19.03 -25.95
N THR A 57 9.85 19.53 -25.17
CA THR A 57 11.06 20.19 -25.69
C THR A 57 12.05 19.17 -26.27
N GLY A 58 12.02 17.93 -25.79
CA GLY A 58 13.04 16.90 -26.05
C GLY A 58 14.32 17.08 -25.25
N ALA A 59 14.31 17.99 -24.27
CA ALA A 59 15.33 18.09 -23.24
C ALA A 59 14.95 17.31 -21.98
N ARG A 60 15.97 16.85 -21.25
CA ARG A 60 15.87 16.41 -19.85
C ARG A 60 16.62 17.39 -18.96
N GLY A 61 16.20 17.46 -17.71
CA GLY A 61 16.85 18.32 -16.75
C GLY A 61 16.80 17.79 -15.33
N TRP A 62 17.90 17.99 -14.64
CA TRP A 62 18.01 17.82 -13.21
C TRP A 62 17.42 19.03 -12.50
N ILE A 63 16.55 18.79 -11.53
CA ILE A 63 15.91 19.82 -10.71
C ILE A 63 16.05 19.40 -9.26
N TRP A 64 16.58 20.28 -8.41
CA TRP A 64 16.76 19.97 -7.00
C TRP A 64 15.43 19.58 -6.34
N GLY A 65 15.44 18.49 -5.59
CA GLY A 65 14.30 18.09 -4.79
C GLY A 65 14.68 17.16 -3.65
N ARG A 66 13.81 17.09 -2.64
CA ARG A 66 14.02 16.27 -1.45
C ARG A 66 12.67 15.94 -0.82
N ASP A 67 12.53 14.75 -0.24
CA ASP A 67 11.37 14.37 0.55
C ASP A 67 10.03 14.63 -0.20
N LEU A 68 9.96 14.26 -1.49
CA LEU A 68 8.86 14.52 -2.44
C LEU A 68 8.54 15.99 -2.75
N GLU A 69 9.45 16.90 -2.46
CA GLU A 69 9.27 18.33 -2.72
C GLU A 69 10.34 18.94 -3.64
N THR A 70 9.90 19.83 -4.51
CA THR A 70 10.75 20.71 -5.36
C THR A 70 10.57 22.19 -5.03
N THR A 71 9.97 22.50 -3.87
CA THR A 71 9.54 23.86 -3.48
C THR A 71 10.68 24.89 -3.45
N GLN A 72 11.91 24.45 -3.17
CA GLN A 72 13.10 25.33 -3.12
C GLN A 72 13.91 25.34 -4.44
N ALA A 73 13.51 24.57 -5.46
CA ALA A 73 14.21 24.56 -6.74
C ALA A 73 14.07 25.91 -7.45
N ARG A 74 15.20 26.53 -7.82
CA ARG A 74 15.25 27.83 -8.53
C ARG A 74 16.06 27.78 -9.83
N GLN A 75 16.57 26.62 -10.19
CA GLN A 75 17.38 26.38 -11.38
C GLN A 75 17.06 24.98 -11.93
N ILE A 76 17.21 24.81 -13.25
CA ILE A 76 17.09 23.52 -13.93
C ILE A 76 18.38 23.30 -14.72
N LEU A 77 19.14 22.25 -14.41
CA LEU A 77 20.32 21.86 -15.18
C LEU A 77 19.89 20.97 -16.34
N VAL A 78 20.16 21.37 -17.58
CA VAL A 78 19.92 20.54 -18.77
C VAL A 78 20.93 19.38 -18.76
N THR A 79 20.41 18.17 -18.70
CA THR A 79 21.20 16.92 -18.60
C THR A 79 21.30 16.19 -19.93
N ARG A 80 20.35 16.43 -20.84
CA ARG A 80 20.32 15.80 -22.17
C ARG A 80 19.43 16.61 -23.10
N VAL A 81 19.77 16.67 -24.38
CA VAL A 81 18.92 17.19 -25.46
C VAL A 81 18.90 16.16 -26.59
N GLU A 82 17.72 15.77 -27.05
CA GLU A 82 17.58 14.83 -28.16
C GLU A 82 17.76 15.53 -29.51
N SER A 83 18.51 14.91 -30.41
CA SER A 83 18.70 15.43 -31.77
C SER A 83 17.38 15.42 -32.55
N GLY A 84 17.14 16.49 -33.31
CA GLY A 84 15.90 16.73 -34.05
C GLY A 84 14.72 17.17 -33.19
N SER A 85 14.90 17.32 -31.88
CA SER A 85 13.85 17.82 -30.98
C SER A 85 13.70 19.34 -31.05
N PRO A 86 12.60 19.92 -30.54
CA PRO A 86 12.43 21.38 -30.47
C PRO A 86 13.55 22.13 -29.74
N ALA A 87 14.19 21.50 -28.75
CA ALA A 87 15.31 22.08 -28.01
C ALA A 87 16.66 21.92 -28.72
N ASP A 88 16.73 21.09 -29.76
CA ASP A 88 17.97 20.86 -30.51
C ASP A 88 18.47 22.18 -31.11
N ASN A 89 19.78 22.40 -31.05
CA ASN A 89 20.46 23.64 -31.42
C ASN A 89 20.08 24.90 -30.60
N VAL A 90 19.16 24.81 -29.64
CA VAL A 90 18.79 25.92 -28.72
C VAL A 90 19.41 25.71 -27.33
N LEU A 91 19.24 24.50 -26.80
CA LEU A 91 19.82 24.04 -25.54
C LEU A 91 20.89 22.98 -25.80
N GLN A 92 21.77 22.78 -24.84
CA GLN A 92 22.73 21.69 -24.79
C GLN A 92 22.93 21.19 -23.36
N GLU A 93 23.52 20.00 -23.20
CA GLU A 93 23.92 19.50 -21.89
C GLU A 93 24.86 20.49 -21.18
N GLY A 94 24.59 20.74 -19.89
CA GLY A 94 25.32 21.70 -19.07
C GLY A 94 24.70 23.11 -19.03
N ASP A 95 23.71 23.41 -19.86
CA ASP A 95 22.96 24.67 -19.74
C ASP A 95 22.18 24.71 -18.43
N VAL A 96 22.07 25.89 -17.82
CA VAL A 96 21.22 26.11 -16.64
C VAL A 96 20.09 27.04 -17.00
N ILE A 97 18.85 26.58 -16.86
CA ILE A 97 17.65 27.41 -17.05
C ILE A 97 17.37 28.11 -15.73
N LEU A 98 17.40 29.44 -15.77
CA LEU A 98 17.21 30.31 -14.60
C LEU A 98 15.79 30.87 -14.48
N GLY A 99 15.01 30.80 -15.55
CA GLY A 99 13.70 31.43 -15.59
C GLY A 99 13.00 31.30 -16.95
N VAL A 100 11.80 31.87 -17.01
CA VAL A 100 10.91 31.85 -18.18
C VAL A 100 10.32 33.24 -18.40
N ASP A 101 10.04 33.59 -19.65
CA ASP A 101 9.38 34.86 -20.04
C ASP A 101 10.00 36.11 -19.38
N GLY A 102 11.33 36.21 -19.41
CA GLY A 102 12.08 37.35 -18.88
C GLY A 102 12.13 37.45 -17.35
N LYS A 103 11.65 36.44 -16.62
CA LYS A 103 11.66 36.40 -15.15
C LYS A 103 12.42 35.18 -14.64
N LEU A 104 13.30 35.40 -13.66
CA LEU A 104 13.93 34.33 -12.90
C LEU A 104 12.88 33.53 -12.14
N PHE A 105 13.15 32.23 -11.91
CA PHE A 105 12.31 31.42 -11.05
C PHE A 105 12.30 32.01 -9.63
N ALA A 106 11.13 32.44 -9.16
CA ALA A 106 10.92 32.88 -7.77
C ALA A 106 10.25 31.80 -6.89
N GLU A 107 9.67 30.79 -7.54
CA GLU A 107 8.97 29.65 -6.95
C GLU A 107 9.57 28.34 -7.48
N ASP A 108 8.93 27.22 -7.17
CA ASP A 108 9.27 25.89 -7.69
C ASP A 108 9.50 25.90 -9.21
N ALA A 109 10.76 25.78 -9.62
CA ALA A 109 11.18 25.84 -11.01
C ALA A 109 10.50 24.77 -11.89
N ARG A 110 10.24 23.57 -11.35
CA ARG A 110 9.58 22.48 -12.08
C ARG A 110 8.16 22.87 -12.46
N LYS A 111 7.40 23.42 -11.50
CA LYS A 111 6.01 23.84 -11.71
C LYS A 111 5.91 25.09 -12.57
N VAL A 112 6.81 26.06 -12.40
CA VAL A 112 6.83 27.28 -13.23
C VAL A 112 7.18 26.94 -14.68
N PHE A 113 8.19 26.10 -14.91
CA PHE A 113 8.56 25.65 -16.25
C PHE A 113 7.40 24.92 -16.94
N ALA A 114 6.74 24.01 -16.22
CA ALA A 114 5.56 23.31 -16.73
C ALA A 114 4.44 24.26 -17.18
N ARG A 115 4.14 25.28 -16.37
CA ARG A 115 3.17 26.32 -16.72
C ARG A 115 3.59 27.10 -17.97
N ALA A 116 4.89 27.39 -18.13
CA ALA A 116 5.40 28.05 -19.31
C ALA A 116 5.26 27.18 -20.57
N VAL A 117 5.43 25.86 -20.47
CA VAL A 117 5.10 24.92 -21.55
C VAL A 117 3.62 25.02 -21.90
N THR A 118 2.71 24.94 -20.91
CA THR A 118 1.27 25.07 -21.13
C THR A 118 0.91 26.39 -21.82
N GLU A 119 1.53 27.50 -21.44
CA GLU A 119 1.33 28.82 -22.03
C GLU A 119 1.87 28.89 -23.46
N ALA A 120 3.07 28.39 -23.73
CA ALA A 120 3.67 28.39 -25.06
C ALA A 120 2.80 27.67 -26.10
N GLU A 121 2.15 26.56 -25.69
CA GLU A 121 1.29 25.76 -26.58
C GLU A 121 -0.03 26.45 -26.99
N LYS A 122 -0.37 27.60 -26.40
CA LYS A 122 -1.55 28.38 -26.79
C LYS A 122 -1.42 28.94 -28.20
N LYS A 123 -2.56 29.16 -28.86
CA LYS A 123 -2.59 29.69 -30.23
C LYS A 123 -1.99 31.09 -30.30
N GLU A 124 -2.32 31.95 -29.35
CA GLU A 124 -1.82 33.31 -29.24
C GLU A 124 -0.30 33.40 -29.01
N ASN A 125 0.29 32.38 -28.38
CA ASN A 125 1.71 32.33 -28.07
C ASN A 125 2.55 31.60 -29.12
N GLN A 126 1.90 31.03 -30.15
CA GLN A 126 2.54 30.48 -31.35
C GLN A 126 3.64 29.43 -31.07
N GLY A 127 3.52 28.67 -29.98
CA GLY A 127 4.50 27.66 -29.60
C GLY A 127 5.76 28.21 -28.93
N ARG A 128 5.86 29.52 -28.69
CA ARG A 128 7.12 30.14 -28.24
C ARG A 128 7.32 29.99 -26.74
N LEU A 129 8.16 29.03 -26.34
CA LEU A 129 8.64 28.89 -24.98
C LEU A 129 9.92 29.72 -24.81
N ARG A 130 9.85 30.82 -24.04
CA ARG A 130 10.98 31.71 -23.79
C ARG A 130 11.67 31.34 -22.49
N LEU A 131 12.97 31.10 -22.54
CA LEU A 131 13.78 30.67 -21.40
C LEU A 131 14.92 31.65 -21.15
N ILE A 132 15.28 31.86 -19.89
CA ILE A 132 16.55 32.49 -19.50
C ILE A 132 17.57 31.38 -19.32
N ARG A 133 18.47 31.23 -20.29
CA ARG A 133 19.52 30.20 -20.29
C ARG A 133 20.85 30.82 -19.86
N TRP A 134 21.48 30.20 -18.87
CA TRP A 134 22.86 30.44 -18.49
C TRP A 134 23.79 29.41 -19.12
N ARG A 135 24.89 29.88 -19.72
CA ARG A 135 25.96 29.07 -20.32
C ARG A 135 27.29 29.82 -20.19
N ASN A 136 28.33 29.16 -19.67
CA ASN A 136 29.70 29.72 -19.59
C ASN A 136 29.76 31.13 -18.99
N GLY A 137 29.04 31.38 -17.89
CA GLY A 137 29.04 32.66 -17.19
C GLY A 137 28.12 33.74 -17.80
N GLN A 138 27.40 33.45 -18.88
CA GLN A 138 26.50 34.41 -19.54
C GLN A 138 25.05 33.94 -19.50
N SER A 139 24.14 34.87 -19.18
CA SER A 139 22.69 34.63 -19.27
C SER A 139 22.14 35.25 -20.55
N GLN A 140 21.32 34.49 -21.28
CA GLN A 140 20.71 34.91 -22.53
C GLN A 140 19.26 34.42 -22.60
N GLU A 141 18.37 35.23 -23.18
CA GLU A 141 17.05 34.76 -23.57
C GLU A 141 17.13 33.89 -24.83
N VAL A 142 16.54 32.71 -24.75
CA VAL A 142 16.42 31.77 -25.87
C VAL A 142 14.95 31.37 -26.06
N VAL A 143 14.59 30.97 -27.28
CA VAL A 143 13.23 30.58 -27.62
C VAL A 143 13.23 29.17 -28.20
N ILE A 144 12.43 28.30 -27.61
CA ILE A 144 12.11 26.97 -28.14
C ILE A 144 10.73 27.04 -28.78
N THR A 145 10.57 26.50 -29.99
CA THR A 145 9.29 26.47 -30.70
C THR A 145 8.62 25.12 -30.54
N LEU A 146 7.56 25.07 -29.74
CA LEU A 146 6.76 23.88 -29.46
C LEU A 146 5.56 23.76 -30.41
N PRO A 147 5.00 22.54 -30.59
CA PRO A 147 3.73 22.37 -31.27
C PRO A 147 2.58 23.13 -30.58
N VAL A 148 1.75 23.82 -31.36
CA VAL A 148 0.58 24.56 -30.83
C VAL A 148 -0.58 23.60 -30.56
N LEU A 149 -0.84 23.30 -29.29
CA LEU A 149 -1.93 22.41 -28.85
C LEU A 149 -3.21 23.16 -28.43
N GLY A 150 -3.12 24.47 -28.15
CA GLY A 150 -4.21 25.30 -27.63
C GLY A 150 -4.27 25.32 -26.10
N SER A 151 -5.42 25.67 -25.54
CA SER A 151 -5.64 25.75 -24.08
C SER A 151 -6.44 24.57 -23.56
N TYR A 152 -6.17 24.17 -22.31
CA TYR A 152 -7.08 23.26 -21.60
C TYR A 152 -8.44 23.93 -21.42
N SER A 153 -9.52 23.22 -21.78
CA SER A 153 -10.88 23.67 -21.51
C SER A 153 -11.19 23.53 -20.02
N PRO A 154 -12.11 24.35 -19.45
CA PRO A 154 -12.51 24.22 -18.05
C PRO A 154 -13.02 22.83 -17.65
N THR A 155 -13.51 22.06 -18.63
CA THR A 155 -14.03 20.70 -18.47
C THR A 155 -13.04 19.62 -18.89
N ALA A 156 -11.76 19.93 -19.17
CA ALA A 156 -10.77 18.94 -19.62
C ALA A 156 -10.75 17.71 -18.68
N PRO A 157 -10.77 16.47 -19.21
CA PRO A 157 -10.53 16.08 -20.59
C PRO A 157 -11.77 16.18 -21.50
N PHE A 158 -12.95 16.47 -20.93
CA PHE A 158 -14.21 16.55 -21.68
C PHE A 158 -14.27 17.81 -22.53
N ASN A 159 -14.69 17.66 -23.79
CA ASN A 159 -14.85 18.77 -24.75
C ASN A 159 -13.60 19.65 -24.88
N CYS A 160 -12.41 19.05 -24.80
CA CYS A 160 -11.14 19.77 -24.77
C CYS A 160 -10.30 19.47 -26.03
N PRO A 161 -10.21 20.40 -27.00
CA PRO A 161 -9.41 20.19 -28.21
C PRO A 161 -7.92 19.94 -27.93
N LYS A 162 -7.34 20.56 -26.89
CA LYS A 162 -5.96 20.29 -26.46
C LYS A 162 -5.79 18.82 -26.06
N THR A 163 -6.68 18.32 -25.21
CA THR A 163 -6.66 16.91 -24.77
C THR A 163 -6.81 15.95 -25.94
N GLU A 164 -7.69 16.22 -26.90
CA GLU A 164 -7.83 15.37 -28.09
C GLU A 164 -6.54 15.32 -28.94
N ARG A 165 -5.82 16.45 -29.08
CA ARG A 165 -4.53 16.47 -29.76
C ARG A 165 -3.45 15.69 -29.00
N ILE A 166 -3.43 15.80 -27.68
CA ILE A 166 -2.52 15.00 -26.83
C ILE A 166 -2.83 13.52 -27.00
N ALA A 167 -4.10 13.12 -26.92
CA ALA A 167 -4.52 11.73 -27.11
C ALA A 167 -4.16 11.20 -28.50
N ALA A 168 -4.30 12.03 -29.54
CA ALA A 168 -3.90 11.67 -30.90
C ALA A 168 -2.38 11.46 -31.03
N ALA A 169 -1.57 12.31 -30.41
CA ALA A 169 -0.12 12.16 -30.38
C ALA A 169 0.31 10.88 -29.63
N GLN A 170 -0.31 10.59 -28.48
CA GLN A 170 -0.09 9.35 -27.73
C GLN A 170 -0.49 8.11 -28.54
N CYS A 171 -1.60 8.18 -29.28
CA CYS A 171 -1.99 7.09 -30.19
C CYS A 171 -0.94 6.89 -31.30
N ALA A 172 -0.44 7.96 -31.90
CA ALA A 172 0.60 7.87 -32.92
C ALA A 172 1.91 7.29 -32.37
N TYR A 173 2.28 7.66 -31.14
CA TYR A 173 3.43 7.11 -30.43
C TYR A 173 3.31 5.59 -30.23
N LEU A 174 2.19 5.10 -29.69
CA LEU A 174 1.98 3.67 -29.46
C LEU A 174 1.89 2.86 -30.77
N LEU A 175 1.33 3.43 -31.83
CA LEU A 175 1.32 2.79 -33.16
C LEU A 175 2.74 2.58 -33.71
N LYS A 176 3.68 3.49 -33.38
CA LYS A 176 5.07 3.43 -33.84
C LYS A 176 5.93 2.51 -32.97
N HIS A 177 5.73 2.51 -31.65
CA HIS A 177 6.62 1.84 -30.70
C HIS A 177 6.06 0.51 -30.15
N GLY A 178 4.80 0.19 -30.43
CA GLY A 178 4.14 -0.98 -29.85
C GLY A 178 3.69 -0.74 -28.42
N PHE A 179 3.22 -1.79 -27.75
CA PHE A 179 2.77 -1.70 -26.35
C PHE A 179 3.85 -2.08 -25.34
N GLY A 180 4.81 -2.93 -25.72
CA GLY A 180 5.73 -3.57 -24.77
C GLY A 180 5.08 -4.75 -24.04
N ASP A 181 5.70 -5.19 -22.95
CA ASP A 181 5.37 -6.46 -22.27
C ASP A 181 4.95 -6.26 -20.80
N GLY A 182 4.44 -7.33 -20.20
CA GLY A 182 4.05 -7.36 -18.79
C GLY A 182 2.97 -6.33 -18.43
N VAL A 183 3.02 -5.82 -17.20
CA VAL A 183 2.08 -4.81 -16.68
C VAL A 183 2.01 -3.57 -17.59
N GLN A 184 3.16 -3.02 -17.98
CA GLN A 184 3.22 -1.84 -18.84
C GLN A 184 2.56 -2.09 -20.20
N GLY A 185 2.89 -3.21 -20.85
CA GLY A 185 2.31 -3.59 -22.13
C GLY A 185 0.79 -3.69 -22.07
N ASN A 186 0.27 -4.33 -21.02
CA ASN A 186 -1.17 -4.46 -20.82
C ASN A 186 -1.86 -3.10 -20.58
N VAL A 187 -1.22 -2.18 -19.85
CA VAL A 187 -1.76 -0.82 -19.65
C VAL A 187 -1.71 0.02 -20.93
N ASN A 188 -0.65 -0.12 -21.73
CA ASN A 188 -0.53 0.49 -23.06
C ASN A 188 -1.64 -0.01 -24.01
N ALA A 189 -1.89 -1.32 -24.04
CA ALA A 189 -2.98 -1.91 -24.80
C ALA A 189 -4.37 -1.45 -24.32
N LEU A 190 -4.57 -1.32 -23.00
CA LEU A 190 -5.80 -0.75 -22.43
C LEU A 190 -6.02 0.71 -22.86
N GLY A 191 -4.98 1.55 -22.87
CA GLY A 191 -5.05 2.92 -23.38
C GLY A 191 -5.42 2.96 -24.87
N ALA A 192 -4.80 2.11 -25.68
CA ALA A 192 -5.11 1.98 -27.10
C ALA A 192 -6.56 1.53 -27.32
N LEU A 193 -7.06 0.57 -26.54
CA LEU A 193 -8.44 0.10 -26.61
C LEU A 193 -9.44 1.20 -26.20
N ALA A 194 -9.14 1.96 -25.14
CA ALA A 194 -9.94 3.10 -24.70
C ALA A 194 -10.01 4.22 -25.74
N SER A 195 -8.99 4.34 -26.60
CA SER A 195 -8.98 5.32 -27.68
C SER A 195 -10.09 5.10 -28.70
N GLY A 196 -10.49 3.84 -28.91
CA GLY A 196 -11.43 3.45 -29.97
C GLY A 196 -10.88 3.62 -31.39
N SER A 197 -9.58 3.87 -31.56
CA SER A 197 -8.95 4.02 -32.87
C SER A 197 -8.84 2.66 -33.58
N VAL A 198 -9.48 2.56 -34.74
CA VAL A 198 -9.44 1.34 -35.58
C VAL A 198 -8.03 0.98 -36.06
N LYS A 199 -7.08 1.93 -36.04
CA LYS A 199 -5.68 1.71 -36.43
C LYS A 199 -4.96 0.70 -35.53
N PHE A 200 -5.43 0.55 -34.29
CA PHE A 200 -4.85 -0.41 -33.34
C PHE A 200 -5.34 -1.84 -33.53
N LYS A 201 -6.30 -2.11 -34.42
CA LYS A 201 -6.95 -3.43 -34.53
C LYS A 201 -5.95 -4.59 -34.59
N SER A 202 -4.98 -4.54 -35.51
CA SER A 202 -4.00 -5.62 -35.66
C SER A 202 -3.06 -5.72 -34.45
N LEU A 203 -2.58 -4.59 -33.92
CA LEU A 203 -1.67 -4.56 -32.78
C LEU A 203 -2.35 -5.07 -31.49
N LEU A 204 -3.63 -4.75 -31.29
CA LEU A 204 -4.42 -5.28 -30.18
C LEU A 204 -4.68 -6.78 -30.30
N GLN A 205 -4.95 -7.27 -31.53
CA GLN A 205 -5.11 -8.71 -31.78
C GLN A 205 -3.81 -9.48 -31.52
N GLU A 206 -2.67 -8.94 -31.97
CA GLU A 206 -1.35 -9.51 -31.73
C GLU A 206 -1.01 -9.53 -30.23
N HIS A 207 -1.22 -8.41 -29.54
CA HIS A 207 -1.00 -8.33 -28.09
C HIS A 207 -1.93 -9.28 -27.32
N ALA A 208 -3.20 -9.36 -27.70
CA ALA A 208 -4.15 -10.32 -27.12
C ALA A 208 -3.70 -11.78 -27.33
N ALA A 209 -3.24 -12.14 -28.52
CA ALA A 209 -2.71 -13.48 -28.78
C ALA A 209 -1.44 -13.79 -27.94
N LYS A 210 -0.59 -12.79 -27.71
CA LYS A 210 0.61 -12.92 -26.86
C LYS A 210 0.25 -13.12 -25.38
N VAL A 211 -0.75 -12.40 -24.89
CA VAL A 211 -1.21 -12.47 -23.49
C VAL A 211 -2.11 -13.69 -23.24
N ALA A 212 -2.79 -14.18 -24.29
CA ALA A 212 -3.65 -15.35 -24.26
C ALA A 212 -3.13 -16.47 -25.20
N PRO A 213 -1.92 -17.03 -24.96
CA PRO A 213 -1.42 -18.11 -25.78
C PRO A 213 -2.32 -19.35 -25.61
N ALA A 214 -2.53 -20.11 -26.68
CA ALA A 214 -3.50 -21.22 -26.71
C ALA A 214 -3.15 -22.35 -25.70
N ASP A 215 -1.88 -22.48 -25.37
CA ASP A 215 -1.31 -23.44 -24.44
C ASP A 215 -1.10 -22.88 -23.02
N LEU A 216 -1.65 -21.70 -22.69
CA LEU A 216 -1.56 -21.12 -21.35
C LEU A 216 -2.07 -22.10 -20.29
N ARG A 217 -1.18 -22.55 -19.42
CA ARG A 217 -1.48 -23.40 -18.26
C ARG A 217 -0.79 -22.83 -17.04
N LEU A 218 -1.59 -22.29 -16.14
CA LEU A 218 -1.11 -21.69 -14.90
C LEU A 218 -1.14 -22.75 -13.79
N SER A 219 -0.27 -22.59 -12.80
CA SER A 219 -0.24 -23.47 -11.62
C SER A 219 -0.26 -22.64 -10.35
N ILE A 220 -1.03 -23.10 -9.38
CA ILE A 220 -1.07 -22.58 -8.00
C ILE A 220 -0.24 -23.42 -7.02
N GLU A 221 0.49 -24.43 -7.51
CA GLU A 221 1.27 -25.32 -6.65
C GLU A 221 2.45 -24.59 -6.04
N SER A 222 3.24 -23.92 -6.88
CA SER A 222 4.36 -23.08 -6.50
C SER A 222 4.68 -22.11 -7.64
N GLY A 223 5.23 -20.94 -7.34
CA GLY A 223 5.53 -19.94 -8.36
C GLY A 223 6.26 -18.70 -7.83
N GLY A 224 6.60 -17.81 -8.76
CA GLY A 224 7.28 -16.54 -8.50
C GLY A 224 6.32 -15.39 -8.15
N MET A 225 6.70 -14.16 -8.49
CA MET A 225 5.93 -12.96 -8.14
C MET A 225 4.85 -12.61 -9.19
N VAL A 226 3.84 -13.48 -9.36
CA VAL A 226 2.96 -13.44 -10.55
C VAL A 226 1.69 -12.59 -10.43
N ALA A 227 1.30 -12.14 -9.23
CA ALA A 227 -0.01 -11.51 -9.02
C ALA A 227 -0.21 -10.24 -9.88
N TRP A 228 0.85 -9.46 -10.05
CA TRP A 228 0.87 -8.28 -10.91
C TRP A 228 0.58 -8.64 -12.37
N ASP A 229 1.38 -9.55 -12.93
CA ASP A 229 1.29 -9.92 -14.34
C ASP A 229 -0.06 -10.57 -14.66
N TRP A 230 -0.51 -11.51 -13.81
CA TRP A 230 -1.78 -12.21 -14.03
C TRP A 230 -2.99 -11.28 -13.87
N GLY A 231 -2.96 -10.39 -12.88
CA GLY A 231 -4.02 -9.40 -12.66
C GLY A 231 -4.17 -8.45 -13.85
N TYR A 232 -3.06 -7.88 -14.33
CA TYR A 232 -3.08 -6.95 -15.47
C TYR A 232 -3.33 -7.63 -16.81
N ALA A 233 -2.84 -8.87 -17.00
CA ALA A 233 -3.17 -9.67 -18.18
C ALA A 233 -4.67 -9.93 -18.26
N ASN A 234 -5.27 -10.43 -17.17
CA ASN A 234 -6.70 -10.71 -17.14
C ASN A 234 -7.56 -9.44 -17.24
N LEU A 235 -7.12 -8.33 -16.63
CA LEU A 235 -7.78 -7.03 -16.79
C LEU A 235 -7.81 -6.59 -18.26
N PHE A 236 -6.69 -6.70 -18.97
CA PHE A 236 -6.63 -6.37 -20.40
C PHE A 236 -7.52 -7.30 -21.23
N LEU A 237 -7.41 -8.62 -21.05
CA LEU A 237 -8.16 -9.59 -21.84
C LEU A 237 -9.67 -9.46 -21.64
N THR A 238 -10.13 -9.18 -20.42
CA THR A 238 -11.56 -8.98 -20.12
C THR A 238 -12.10 -7.72 -20.77
N GLU A 239 -11.41 -6.57 -20.67
CA GLU A 239 -11.79 -5.34 -21.39
C GLU A 239 -11.74 -5.54 -22.91
N TYR A 240 -10.71 -6.24 -23.43
CA TYR A 240 -10.60 -6.58 -24.84
C TYR A 240 -11.81 -7.40 -25.31
N TYR A 241 -12.15 -8.49 -24.64
CA TYR A 241 -13.34 -9.29 -24.96
C TYR A 241 -14.62 -8.46 -24.91
N LEU A 242 -14.81 -7.65 -23.87
CA LEU A 242 -16.01 -6.81 -23.73
C LEU A 242 -16.12 -5.76 -24.85
N ALA A 243 -14.98 -5.31 -25.39
CA ALA A 243 -14.92 -4.33 -26.48
C ALA A 243 -15.03 -4.97 -27.88
N THR A 244 -14.41 -6.12 -28.12
CA THR A 244 -14.26 -6.73 -29.46
C THR A 244 -15.16 -7.93 -29.69
N LYS A 245 -15.62 -8.59 -28.62
CA LYS A 245 -16.33 -9.88 -28.63
C LYS A 245 -15.54 -11.02 -29.27
N ASP A 246 -14.22 -10.93 -29.29
CA ASP A 246 -13.32 -11.96 -29.80
C ASP A 246 -13.28 -13.18 -28.84
N PRO A 247 -13.88 -14.32 -29.19
CA PRO A 247 -14.00 -15.45 -28.28
C PRO A 247 -12.66 -16.19 -28.05
N SER A 248 -11.63 -15.92 -28.86
CA SER A 248 -10.34 -16.61 -28.76
C SER A 248 -9.63 -16.41 -27.42
N VAL A 249 -9.92 -15.30 -26.72
CA VAL A 249 -9.30 -15.00 -25.42
C VAL A 249 -10.05 -15.59 -24.22
N LEU A 250 -11.27 -16.11 -24.41
CA LEU A 250 -12.09 -16.66 -23.31
C LEU A 250 -11.41 -17.80 -22.54
N PRO A 251 -10.69 -18.74 -23.18
CA PRO A 251 -9.93 -19.78 -22.46
C PRO A 251 -8.88 -19.18 -21.51
N ALA A 252 -8.14 -18.16 -21.95
CA ALA A 252 -7.14 -17.50 -21.11
C ALA A 252 -7.77 -16.69 -19.98
N ILE A 253 -8.90 -15.99 -20.23
CA ILE A 253 -9.66 -15.32 -19.16
C ILE A 253 -10.09 -16.32 -18.09
N ARG A 254 -10.59 -17.49 -18.48
CA ARG A 254 -10.94 -18.56 -17.53
C ARG A 254 -9.70 -19.03 -16.76
N GLU A 255 -8.59 -19.28 -17.45
CA GLU A 255 -7.34 -19.76 -16.85
C GLU A 255 -6.82 -18.79 -15.79
N TYR A 256 -6.68 -17.49 -16.12
CA TYR A 256 -6.27 -16.46 -15.17
C TYR A 256 -7.26 -16.32 -14.02
N ALA A 257 -8.57 -16.21 -14.31
CA ALA A 257 -9.56 -15.94 -13.29
C ALA A 257 -9.67 -17.08 -12.26
N VAL A 258 -9.66 -18.33 -12.71
CA VAL A 258 -9.75 -19.50 -11.82
C VAL A 258 -8.49 -19.63 -10.97
N ASN A 259 -7.29 -19.50 -11.56
CA ASN A 259 -6.04 -19.62 -10.82
C ASN A 259 -5.81 -18.44 -9.86
N LEU A 260 -6.19 -17.22 -10.23
CA LEU A 260 -6.18 -16.08 -9.31
C LEU A 260 -7.13 -16.31 -8.13
N ALA A 261 -8.33 -16.82 -8.37
CA ALA A 261 -9.31 -17.09 -7.33
C ALA A 261 -8.84 -18.20 -6.36
N LEU A 262 -8.33 -19.32 -6.88
CA LEU A 262 -7.77 -20.41 -6.09
C LEU A 262 -6.51 -20.00 -5.31
N GLY A 263 -5.66 -19.17 -5.92
CA GLY A 263 -4.43 -18.65 -5.32
C GLY A 263 -4.64 -17.43 -4.41
N GLN A 264 -5.88 -17.00 -4.17
CA GLN A 264 -6.19 -15.91 -3.25
C GLN A 264 -6.01 -16.37 -1.80
N SER A 265 -5.55 -15.49 -0.91
CA SER A 265 -5.54 -15.76 0.53
C SER A 265 -6.95 -15.92 1.11
N GLY A 266 -7.06 -16.57 2.27
CA GLY A 266 -8.32 -16.75 2.97
C GLY A 266 -8.99 -15.45 3.42
N VAL A 267 -8.27 -14.33 3.40
CA VAL A 267 -8.83 -13.01 3.75
C VAL A 267 -9.24 -12.17 2.54
N GLY A 268 -9.05 -12.66 1.32
CA GLY A 268 -9.47 -11.95 0.12
C GLY A 268 -8.39 -11.11 -0.56
N THR A 269 -7.11 -11.36 -0.30
CA THR A 269 -6.00 -10.58 -0.85
C THR A 269 -4.97 -11.45 -1.59
N TRP A 270 -4.09 -10.78 -2.34
CA TRP A 270 -2.94 -11.33 -3.04
C TRP A 270 -1.66 -10.62 -2.60
N GLY A 271 -0.52 -11.31 -2.71
CA GLY A 271 0.81 -10.76 -2.44
C GLY A 271 1.59 -10.53 -3.72
N HIS A 272 2.91 -10.51 -3.64
CA HIS A 272 3.74 -10.72 -4.83
C HIS A 272 3.50 -12.12 -5.40
N GLY A 273 3.59 -13.13 -4.52
CA GLY A 273 3.16 -14.50 -4.80
C GLY A 273 1.72 -14.74 -4.39
N LEU A 274 1.16 -15.84 -4.90
CA LEU A 274 -0.15 -16.33 -4.51
C LEU A 274 -0.06 -17.10 -3.17
N ALA A 275 -1.21 -17.53 -2.65
CA ALA A 275 -1.29 -18.52 -1.58
C ALA A 275 -0.95 -19.92 -2.13
N TRP A 276 0.33 -20.13 -2.45
CA TRP A 276 0.82 -21.37 -3.07
C TRP A 276 0.46 -22.61 -2.25
N THR A 277 -0.04 -23.66 -2.89
CA THR A 277 -0.46 -24.85 -2.14
C THR A 277 0.73 -25.59 -1.53
N LYS A 278 1.90 -25.65 -2.20
CA LYS A 278 3.14 -26.21 -1.63
C LYS A 278 3.58 -25.48 -0.36
N LEU A 279 3.42 -24.15 -0.34
CA LEU A 279 3.70 -23.31 0.84
C LEU A 279 2.70 -23.57 1.98
N ASN A 280 1.47 -23.98 1.65
CA ASN A 280 0.35 -24.12 2.59
C ASN A 280 -0.03 -25.57 2.90
N GLY A 281 0.86 -26.53 2.62
CA GLY A 281 0.65 -27.95 2.91
C GLY A 281 -0.49 -28.57 2.09
N GLY A 282 -0.61 -28.18 0.82
CA GLY A 282 -1.67 -28.62 -0.11
C GLY A 282 -2.99 -27.86 0.01
N ARG A 283 -3.13 -26.97 1.01
CA ARG A 283 -4.38 -26.22 1.23
C ARG A 283 -4.47 -24.98 0.34
N LEU A 284 -5.67 -24.70 -0.14
CA LEU A 284 -6.03 -23.42 -0.75
C LEU A 284 -6.20 -22.35 0.32
N HIS A 285 -6.12 -21.08 -0.08
CA HIS A 285 -6.47 -19.94 0.76
C HIS A 285 -5.69 -19.81 2.08
N GLY A 286 -4.47 -20.37 2.09
CA GLY A 286 -3.55 -20.17 3.19
C GLY A 286 -2.88 -18.79 3.15
N PHE A 287 -1.70 -18.68 3.75
CA PHE A 287 -0.95 -17.43 3.74
C PHE A 287 -0.29 -17.20 2.38
N LEU A 288 -0.12 -15.94 2.04
CA LEU A 288 0.48 -15.51 0.77
C LEU A 288 1.98 -15.73 0.77
N GLY A 289 2.53 -16.16 -0.36
CA GLY A 289 3.98 -16.17 -0.56
C GLY A 289 4.55 -14.77 -0.83
N GLY A 290 5.80 -14.55 -0.42
CA GLY A 290 6.51 -13.30 -0.64
C GLY A 290 6.54 -12.47 0.64
N TYR A 291 5.92 -11.28 0.63
CA TYR A 291 5.91 -10.34 1.77
C TYR A 291 4.53 -10.26 2.45
N GLY A 292 3.63 -11.21 2.19
CA GLY A 292 2.23 -11.14 2.59
C GLY A 292 1.35 -10.31 1.65
N ALA A 293 0.26 -9.76 2.20
CA ALA A 293 -0.75 -9.03 1.43
C ALA A 293 -0.21 -7.74 0.80
N MET A 294 -0.57 -7.52 -0.46
CA MET A 294 -0.28 -6.31 -1.22
C MET A 294 -1.56 -5.77 -1.83
N ASN A 295 -2.07 -4.68 -1.28
CA ASN A 295 -3.41 -4.23 -1.62
C ASN A 295 -3.55 -3.67 -3.03
N GLN A 296 -2.49 -3.08 -3.62
CA GLN A 296 -2.58 -2.60 -4.99
C GLN A 296 -2.81 -3.77 -5.98
N PRO A 297 -1.93 -4.78 -6.09
CA PRO A 297 -2.14 -5.88 -7.03
C PRO A 297 -3.40 -6.68 -6.67
N SER A 298 -3.76 -6.74 -5.38
CA SER A 298 -5.03 -7.34 -4.95
C SER A 298 -6.26 -6.65 -5.55
N LEU A 299 -6.26 -5.31 -5.61
CA LEU A 299 -7.36 -4.55 -6.21
C LEU A 299 -7.47 -4.78 -7.71
N VAL A 300 -6.33 -4.93 -8.40
CA VAL A 300 -6.32 -5.26 -9.84
C VAL A 300 -6.80 -6.69 -10.10
N CYS A 301 -6.33 -7.66 -9.31
CA CYS A 301 -6.82 -9.04 -9.36
C CYS A 301 -8.33 -9.07 -9.14
N PHE A 302 -8.80 -8.43 -8.07
CA PHE A 302 -10.21 -8.31 -7.75
C PHE A 302 -11.04 -7.69 -8.89
N LEU A 303 -10.60 -6.56 -9.42
CA LEU A 303 -11.23 -5.90 -10.56
C LEU A 303 -11.31 -6.82 -11.79
N SER A 304 -10.21 -7.53 -12.11
CA SER A 304 -10.16 -8.45 -13.24
C SER A 304 -11.15 -9.62 -13.09
N LEU A 305 -11.37 -10.11 -11.86
CA LEU A 305 -12.36 -11.16 -11.58
C LEU A 305 -13.80 -10.65 -11.76
N VAL A 306 -14.09 -9.43 -11.33
CA VAL A 306 -15.40 -8.79 -11.54
C VAL A 306 -15.71 -8.68 -13.04
N LEU A 307 -14.72 -8.29 -13.84
CA LEU A 307 -14.86 -8.21 -15.30
C LEU A 307 -14.93 -9.59 -15.96
N ALA A 308 -14.17 -10.59 -15.47
CA ALA A 308 -14.26 -11.96 -15.98
C ALA A 308 -15.68 -12.53 -15.82
N ARG A 309 -16.35 -12.26 -14.69
CA ARG A 309 -17.76 -12.61 -14.50
C ARG A 309 -18.66 -11.93 -15.54
N GLU A 310 -18.38 -10.67 -15.86
CA GLU A 310 -19.11 -9.93 -16.89
C GLU A 310 -18.87 -10.48 -18.32
N CYS A 311 -17.69 -11.04 -18.58
CA CYS A 311 -17.40 -11.77 -19.82
C CYS A 311 -18.22 -13.08 -19.96
N GLY A 312 -19.11 -13.39 -19.01
CA GLY A 312 -19.95 -14.59 -19.00
C GLY A 312 -19.31 -15.79 -18.32
N MET A 313 -18.17 -15.60 -17.65
CA MET A 313 -17.51 -16.66 -16.91
C MET A 313 -18.31 -17.01 -15.64
N LYS A 314 -18.59 -18.30 -15.46
CA LYS A 314 -19.26 -18.84 -14.27
C LYS A 314 -18.35 -19.84 -13.59
N HIS A 315 -17.95 -19.54 -12.35
CA HIS A 315 -17.15 -20.43 -11.51
C HIS A 315 -17.35 -20.07 -10.03
N PRO A 316 -17.76 -21.02 -9.17
CA PRO A 316 -18.09 -20.71 -7.77
C PRO A 316 -16.91 -20.13 -7.01
N GLU A 317 -15.68 -20.59 -7.29
CA GLU A 317 -14.49 -20.05 -6.64
C GLU A 317 -14.23 -18.58 -6.98
N VAL A 318 -14.58 -18.15 -8.19
CA VAL A 318 -14.37 -16.75 -8.59
C VAL A 318 -15.40 -15.85 -7.90
N ASP A 319 -16.65 -16.29 -7.81
CA ASP A 319 -17.68 -15.57 -7.04
C ASP A 319 -17.32 -15.47 -5.55
N ALA A 320 -16.79 -16.57 -4.97
CA ALA A 320 -16.29 -16.57 -3.60
C ALA A 320 -15.09 -15.63 -3.42
N ALA A 321 -14.15 -15.60 -4.38
CA ALA A 321 -12.99 -14.71 -4.33
C ALA A 321 -13.37 -13.22 -4.44
N ILE A 322 -14.36 -12.89 -5.27
CA ILE A 322 -14.95 -11.55 -5.37
C ILE A 322 -15.57 -11.15 -4.01
N ALA A 323 -16.34 -12.05 -3.38
CA ALA A 323 -16.99 -11.78 -2.09
C ALA A 323 -15.96 -11.54 -0.97
N ARG A 324 -14.90 -12.35 -0.88
CA ARG A 324 -13.81 -12.17 0.10
C ARG A 324 -13.09 -10.83 -0.09
N SER A 325 -12.73 -10.48 -1.33
CA SER A 325 -12.10 -9.18 -1.63
C SER A 325 -13.00 -8.00 -1.28
N ALA A 326 -14.29 -8.08 -1.64
CA ALA A 326 -15.26 -7.03 -1.34
C ALA A 326 -15.36 -6.81 0.17
N GLN A 327 -15.46 -7.88 0.95
CA GLN A 327 -15.47 -7.83 2.42
C GLN A 327 -14.18 -7.20 2.97
N PHE A 328 -13.01 -7.60 2.47
CA PHE A 328 -11.72 -7.05 2.90
C PHE A 328 -11.62 -5.54 2.66
N PHE A 329 -11.84 -5.09 1.43
CA PHE A 329 -11.62 -3.68 1.08
C PHE A 329 -12.73 -2.75 1.58
N ARG A 330 -13.97 -3.26 1.73
CA ARG A 330 -15.09 -2.48 2.27
C ARG A 330 -14.85 -2.06 3.72
N PHE A 331 -13.99 -2.76 4.45
CA PHE A 331 -13.56 -2.32 5.78
C PHE A 331 -13.01 -0.89 5.78
N TYR A 332 -12.28 -0.45 4.76
CA TYR A 332 -11.66 0.88 4.79
C TYR A 332 -12.65 2.03 4.56
N VAL A 333 -13.90 1.73 4.17
CA VAL A 333 -14.94 2.73 3.92
C VAL A 333 -15.24 3.53 5.18
N ASN A 334 -15.16 4.87 5.07
CA ASN A 334 -15.25 5.84 6.18
C ASN A 334 -14.10 5.83 7.20
N ARG A 335 -13.15 4.89 7.11
CA ARG A 335 -12.03 4.74 8.06
C ARG A 335 -10.75 5.43 7.61
N GLY A 336 -10.48 5.44 6.31
CA GLY A 336 -9.30 6.06 5.72
C GLY A 336 -8.94 5.43 4.39
N ALA A 337 -7.74 5.75 3.89
CA ALA A 337 -7.27 5.18 2.65
C ALA A 337 -6.84 3.71 2.82
N ILE A 338 -6.95 2.94 1.74
CA ILE A 338 -6.50 1.53 1.71
C ILE A 338 -4.97 1.50 1.89
N PRO A 339 -4.42 0.80 2.89
CA PRO A 339 -3.00 0.81 3.20
C PRO A 339 -2.21 -0.20 2.36
N TYR A 340 -0.91 -0.30 2.62
CA TYR A 340 -0.15 -1.51 2.30
C TYR A 340 -0.52 -2.64 3.27
N GLY A 341 -0.63 -3.88 2.79
CA GLY A 341 -0.96 -5.03 3.64
C GLY A 341 -2.30 -4.96 4.37
N ASP A 342 -2.45 -5.82 5.37
CA ASP A 342 -3.62 -5.83 6.27
C ASP A 342 -3.31 -4.96 7.49
N HIS A 343 -3.36 -3.64 7.31
CA HIS A 343 -2.89 -2.65 8.29
C HIS A 343 -3.95 -1.60 8.61
N ASP A 344 -3.64 -0.71 9.55
CA ASP A 344 -4.51 0.43 9.83
C ASP A 344 -4.59 1.30 8.56
N PRO A 345 -5.70 2.04 8.34
CA PRO A 345 -5.85 2.86 7.15
C PRO A 345 -4.65 3.78 6.92
N TRP A 346 -4.28 3.96 5.65
CA TRP A 346 -3.24 4.90 5.28
C TRP A 346 -3.63 6.32 5.68
N TYR A 347 -2.64 7.10 6.09
CA TYR A 347 -2.85 8.34 6.82
C TYR A 347 -3.23 9.53 5.92
N ASP A 348 -2.98 9.45 4.61
CA ASP A 348 -3.41 10.42 3.60
C ASP A 348 -4.59 9.87 2.78
N HIS A 349 -5.00 10.56 1.72
CA HIS A 349 -6.22 10.22 0.98
C HIS A 349 -6.05 9.11 -0.07
N ASP A 350 -4.82 8.79 -0.50
CA ASP A 350 -4.54 7.64 -1.36
C ASP A 350 -3.05 7.26 -1.28
N ASP A 351 -2.70 6.06 -1.74
CA ASP A 351 -1.33 5.54 -1.80
C ASP A 351 -1.22 4.50 -2.93
N ASN A 352 -0.35 4.71 -3.92
CA ASN A 352 -0.26 3.91 -5.17
C ASN A 352 -1.61 3.72 -5.89
N GLY A 353 -2.54 4.67 -5.77
CA GLY A 353 -3.84 4.62 -6.44
C GLY A 353 -4.80 3.56 -5.90
N LYS A 354 -4.57 3.00 -4.70
CA LYS A 354 -5.40 1.94 -4.12
C LYS A 354 -6.85 2.39 -3.89
N CYS A 355 -7.08 3.59 -3.34
CA CYS A 355 -8.45 4.11 -3.24
C CYS A 355 -9.04 4.36 -4.61
N SER A 356 -8.23 4.82 -5.55
CA SER A 356 -8.69 5.08 -6.92
C SER A 356 -9.10 3.79 -7.65
N SER A 357 -8.36 2.68 -7.53
CA SER A 357 -8.78 1.36 -8.00
C SER A 357 -9.98 0.82 -7.23
N GLY A 358 -10.03 1.06 -5.91
CA GLY A 358 -11.17 0.73 -5.06
C GLY A 358 -12.47 1.37 -5.54
N ALA A 359 -12.42 2.65 -5.90
CA ALA A 359 -13.57 3.38 -6.46
C ALA A 359 -14.08 2.69 -7.73
N VAL A 360 -13.18 2.28 -8.64
CA VAL A 360 -13.54 1.61 -9.90
C VAL A 360 -14.21 0.25 -9.65
N VAL A 361 -13.62 -0.61 -8.80
CA VAL A 361 -14.15 -1.97 -8.60
C VAL A 361 -15.46 -1.98 -7.81
N PHE A 362 -15.61 -1.13 -6.79
CA PHE A 362 -16.87 -1.05 -6.04
C PHE A 362 -18.00 -0.42 -6.86
N ASP A 363 -17.68 0.50 -7.77
CA ASP A 363 -18.64 1.04 -8.73
C ASP A 363 -19.18 -0.07 -9.66
N LEU A 364 -18.29 -0.92 -10.19
CA LEU A 364 -18.67 -2.05 -11.04
C LEU A 364 -19.40 -3.17 -10.28
N LEU A 365 -19.21 -3.27 -8.97
CA LEU A 365 -19.98 -4.18 -8.10
C LEU A 365 -21.37 -3.65 -7.74
N GLY A 366 -21.67 -2.39 -8.04
CA GLY A 366 -22.93 -1.76 -7.64
C GLY A 366 -22.96 -1.33 -6.17
N ASP A 367 -21.81 -1.25 -5.51
CA ASP A 367 -21.71 -0.82 -4.12
C ASP A 367 -21.55 0.71 -4.02
N GLN A 368 -22.69 1.41 -4.06
CA GLN A 368 -22.74 2.87 -4.07
C GLN A 368 -21.97 3.51 -2.91
N ALA A 369 -22.08 2.97 -1.69
CA ALA A 369 -21.46 3.57 -0.51
C ALA A 369 -19.93 3.50 -0.58
N ALA A 370 -19.37 2.33 -0.95
CA ALA A 370 -17.93 2.17 -1.10
C ALA A 370 -17.39 2.96 -2.30
N ALA A 371 -18.08 2.90 -3.44
CA ALA A 371 -17.70 3.61 -4.65
C ALA A 371 -17.66 5.13 -4.43
N THR A 372 -18.66 5.69 -3.73
CA THR A 372 -18.72 7.11 -3.37
C THR A 372 -17.61 7.52 -2.41
N PHE A 373 -17.34 6.72 -1.38
CA PHE A 373 -16.27 7.03 -0.43
C PHE A 373 -14.91 7.03 -1.11
N PHE A 374 -14.58 5.97 -1.85
CA PHE A 374 -13.28 5.85 -2.48
C PHE A 374 -13.07 6.82 -3.64
N SER A 375 -14.12 7.18 -4.40
CA SER A 375 -14.01 8.22 -5.43
C SER A 375 -13.75 9.59 -4.82
N ARG A 376 -14.38 9.89 -3.67
CA ARG A 376 -14.11 11.12 -2.90
C ARG A 376 -12.67 11.18 -2.39
N MET A 377 -12.13 10.06 -1.90
CA MET A 377 -10.71 9.91 -1.53
C MET A 377 -9.76 10.07 -2.73
N ALA A 378 -10.12 9.52 -3.89
CA ALA A 378 -9.35 9.67 -5.13
C ALA A 378 -9.27 11.14 -5.60
N VAL A 379 -10.37 11.90 -5.51
CA VAL A 379 -10.37 13.32 -5.90
C VAL A 379 -9.55 14.17 -4.92
N ALA A 380 -9.64 13.90 -3.61
CA ALA A 380 -8.90 14.65 -2.59
C ALA A 380 -7.37 14.47 -2.67
N SER A 381 -6.90 13.30 -3.11
CA SER A 381 -5.48 12.92 -3.11
C SER A 381 -4.64 13.54 -4.24
N TRP A 382 -5.12 14.59 -4.91
CA TRP A 382 -4.38 15.26 -6.00
C TRP A 382 -2.99 15.75 -5.56
N ALA A 383 -2.82 16.16 -4.30
CA ALA A 383 -1.56 16.69 -3.79
C ALA A 383 -0.51 15.60 -3.48
N VAL A 384 -0.93 14.35 -3.31
CA VAL A 384 -0.06 13.24 -2.89
C VAL A 384 0.26 12.25 -4.02
N ARG A 385 -0.02 12.63 -5.28
CA ARG A 385 0.11 11.71 -6.42
C ARG A 385 1.53 11.32 -6.76
N GLU A 386 2.51 12.12 -6.39
CA GLU A 386 3.92 11.79 -6.57
C GLU A 386 4.46 10.83 -5.51
N ALA A 387 3.69 10.56 -4.45
CA ALA A 387 4.03 9.56 -3.45
C ALA A 387 3.55 8.16 -3.86
N GLY A 388 4.30 7.15 -3.41
CA GLY A 388 3.91 5.75 -3.49
C GLY A 388 5.06 4.82 -3.16
N HIS A 389 4.75 3.68 -2.56
CA HIS A 389 5.73 2.62 -2.36
C HIS A 389 6.25 2.15 -3.72
N THR A 390 7.58 2.10 -3.92
CA THR A 390 8.26 1.76 -5.20
C THR A 390 8.03 2.75 -6.35
N GLY A 391 7.40 3.89 -6.10
CA GLY A 391 7.16 4.95 -7.08
C GLY A 391 5.68 5.26 -7.35
N ASN A 392 5.43 6.21 -8.24
CA ASN A 392 4.14 6.91 -8.38
C ASN A 392 3.29 6.47 -9.59
N TYR A 393 3.77 5.54 -10.41
CA TYR A 393 3.12 5.12 -11.67
C TYR A 393 1.63 4.78 -11.48
N LEU A 394 1.34 3.98 -10.44
CA LEU A 394 0.00 3.49 -10.14
C LEU A 394 -0.93 4.58 -9.60
N SER A 395 -0.40 5.53 -8.82
CA SER A 395 -1.15 6.70 -8.33
C SER A 395 -1.73 7.50 -9.50
N PHE A 396 -0.93 7.61 -10.55
CA PHE A 396 -1.20 8.39 -11.74
C PHE A 396 -2.00 7.64 -12.81
N LEU A 397 -1.87 6.31 -12.89
CA LEU A 397 -2.72 5.43 -13.69
C LEU A 397 -4.16 5.43 -13.14
N TRP A 398 -4.32 5.13 -11.85
CA TRP A 398 -5.64 4.90 -11.27
C TRP A 398 -6.34 6.18 -10.83
N GLY A 399 -5.60 7.23 -10.43
CA GLY A 399 -6.15 8.49 -9.93
C GLY A 399 -7.27 9.07 -10.80
N PRO A 400 -7.03 9.35 -12.10
CA PRO A 400 -8.06 9.85 -13.00
C PRO A 400 -9.25 8.89 -13.17
N LEU A 401 -9.02 7.57 -13.17
CA LEU A 401 -10.07 6.55 -13.29
C LEU A 401 -10.96 6.49 -12.04
N GLY A 402 -10.38 6.67 -10.85
CA GLY A 402 -11.11 6.78 -9.60
C GLY A 402 -11.90 8.09 -9.49
N ALA A 403 -11.27 9.21 -9.86
CA ALA A 403 -11.94 10.52 -9.94
C ALA A 403 -13.12 10.52 -10.92
N ALA A 404 -13.01 9.77 -12.03
CA ALA A 404 -14.10 9.63 -13.01
C ALA A 404 -15.38 9.03 -12.43
N ARG A 405 -15.29 8.25 -11.35
CA ARG A 405 -16.47 7.73 -10.63
C ARG A 405 -17.21 8.82 -9.86
N ALA A 406 -16.54 9.91 -9.51
CA ALA A 406 -17.16 11.08 -8.88
C ALA A 406 -17.73 12.10 -9.89
N GLY A 407 -17.76 11.79 -11.19
CA GLY A 407 -18.37 12.64 -12.22
C GLY A 407 -17.38 13.55 -12.95
N GLN A 408 -17.88 14.25 -13.98
CA GLN A 408 -17.04 15.00 -14.92
C GLN A 408 -16.38 16.23 -14.29
N GLU A 409 -17.10 16.97 -13.45
CA GLU A 409 -16.56 18.13 -12.72
C GLU A 409 -15.40 17.72 -11.81
N ALA A 410 -15.55 16.59 -11.11
CA ALA A 410 -14.53 16.06 -10.23
C ALA A 410 -13.22 15.73 -10.99
N VAL A 411 -13.31 15.08 -12.15
CA VAL A 411 -12.15 14.83 -13.01
C VAL A 411 -11.50 16.13 -13.47
N ALA A 412 -12.31 17.10 -13.90
CA ALA A 412 -11.79 18.34 -14.44
C ALA A 412 -10.99 19.14 -13.41
N VAL A 413 -11.50 19.25 -12.17
CA VAL A 413 -10.76 19.92 -11.10
C VAL A 413 -9.55 19.09 -10.66
N PHE A 414 -9.69 17.76 -10.56
CA PHE A 414 -8.58 16.87 -10.21
C PHE A 414 -7.41 16.97 -11.20
N LEU A 415 -7.67 16.85 -12.51
CA LEU A 415 -6.62 16.92 -13.53
C LEU A 415 -6.03 18.32 -13.66
N LYS A 416 -6.81 19.38 -13.41
CA LYS A 416 -6.30 20.75 -13.41
C LYS A 416 -5.11 20.92 -12.45
N GLU A 417 -5.18 20.31 -11.27
CA GLU A 417 -4.08 20.33 -10.29
C GLU A 417 -2.86 19.49 -10.72
N LEU A 418 -3.04 18.57 -11.66
CA LEU A 418 -2.00 17.65 -12.16
C LEU A 418 -1.44 18.04 -13.54
N HIS A 419 -2.04 19.00 -14.25
CA HIS A 419 -1.62 19.37 -15.61
C HIS A 419 -0.14 19.74 -15.69
N TRP A 420 0.40 20.41 -14.67
CA TRP A 420 1.82 20.78 -14.64
C TRP A 420 2.72 19.53 -14.70
N PHE A 421 2.35 18.45 -13.99
CA PHE A 421 3.10 17.20 -13.99
C PHE A 421 2.96 16.49 -15.33
N LEU A 422 1.72 16.40 -15.84
CA LEU A 422 1.40 15.71 -17.09
C LEU A 422 2.02 16.39 -18.32
N ASP A 423 2.09 17.73 -18.34
CA ASP A 423 2.74 18.50 -19.40
C ASP A 423 4.26 18.32 -19.36
N MET A 424 4.87 18.15 -18.18
CA MET A 424 6.29 17.80 -18.03
C MET A 424 6.61 16.37 -18.49
N GLU A 425 5.70 15.43 -18.23
CA GLU A 425 5.86 14.02 -18.55
C GLU A 425 5.85 13.73 -20.05
N ARG A 426 5.13 14.55 -20.81
CA ARG A 426 5.01 14.45 -22.27
C ARG A 426 6.38 14.62 -22.94
N ASP A 427 6.77 13.64 -23.75
CA ASP A 427 7.91 13.80 -24.64
C ASP A 427 7.53 14.51 -25.95
N TRP A 428 8.55 14.91 -26.71
CA TRP A 428 8.38 15.62 -27.99
C TRP A 428 7.90 14.71 -29.13
N GLN A 429 7.97 13.39 -28.98
CA GLN A 429 7.48 12.39 -29.93
C GLN A 429 6.01 12.02 -29.70
N GLY A 430 5.39 12.54 -28.65
CA GLY A 430 3.98 12.34 -28.29
C GLY A 430 3.75 11.27 -27.22
N GLY A 431 4.79 10.61 -26.72
CA GLY A 431 4.73 9.65 -25.62
C GLY A 431 4.73 10.33 -24.24
N SER A 432 4.76 9.52 -23.19
CA SER A 432 4.87 9.97 -21.80
C SER A 432 5.83 9.06 -21.06
N ARG A 433 6.90 9.62 -20.50
CA ARG A 433 7.95 8.85 -19.79
C ARG A 433 7.77 8.97 -18.29
N TYR A 434 7.96 7.87 -17.57
CA TYR A 434 7.92 7.86 -16.11
C TYR A 434 8.77 8.98 -15.48
N GLN A 435 8.17 9.69 -14.54
CA GLN A 435 8.83 10.68 -13.69
C GLN A 435 8.57 10.35 -12.22
N GLY A 436 9.63 9.96 -11.53
CA GLY A 436 9.58 9.65 -10.11
C GLY A 436 9.38 10.88 -9.22
N GLY A 437 9.05 10.61 -7.96
CA GLY A 437 8.95 11.64 -6.93
C GLY A 437 10.31 12.24 -6.56
N ALA A 438 10.34 13.49 -6.10
CA ALA A 438 11.57 14.14 -5.68
C ALA A 438 12.20 13.43 -4.47
N GLY A 439 13.46 13.00 -4.56
CA GLY A 439 14.19 12.36 -3.46
C GLY A 439 14.02 10.85 -3.36
N ASP A 440 13.05 10.27 -4.05
CA ASP A 440 12.68 8.85 -3.93
C ASP A 440 13.48 7.96 -4.90
N GLU A 441 13.57 6.67 -4.55
CA GLU A 441 14.10 5.60 -5.40
C GLU A 441 12.95 4.73 -5.88
N ASP A 442 12.76 4.69 -7.20
CA ASP A 442 11.55 4.13 -7.81
C ASP A 442 11.85 2.91 -8.67
N SER A 443 10.97 1.91 -8.60
CA SER A 443 11.08 0.66 -9.38
C SER A 443 10.53 0.78 -10.80
N TYR A 444 9.91 1.91 -11.16
CA TYR A 444 9.34 2.18 -12.49
C TYR A 444 10.27 3.00 -13.38
N GLU A 445 11.56 3.11 -13.04
CA GLU A 445 12.51 3.85 -13.85
C GLU A 445 12.47 3.36 -15.31
N ASN A 446 12.42 4.31 -16.25
CA ASN A 446 12.30 4.05 -17.69
C ASN A 446 10.98 3.44 -18.17
N TRP A 447 9.95 3.37 -17.33
CA TRP A 447 8.65 2.92 -17.80
C TRP A 447 8.02 3.94 -18.78
N ASP A 448 7.49 3.43 -19.89
CA ASP A 448 6.49 4.08 -20.71
C ASP A 448 5.17 4.20 -19.92
N CYS A 449 4.66 5.43 -19.84
CA CYS A 449 3.42 5.79 -19.18
C CYS A 449 2.30 6.16 -20.17
N THR A 450 2.58 6.10 -21.48
CA THR A 450 1.69 6.61 -22.54
C THR A 450 0.29 6.02 -22.46
N GLY A 451 0.16 4.71 -22.27
CA GLY A 451 -1.13 4.03 -22.07
C GLY A 451 -1.93 4.53 -20.88
N ALA A 452 -1.26 4.70 -19.74
CA ALA A 452 -1.87 5.19 -18.52
C ALA A 452 -2.43 6.61 -18.69
N ARG A 453 -1.69 7.47 -19.42
CA ARG A 453 -2.13 8.84 -19.72
C ARG A 453 -3.23 8.87 -20.77
N LEU A 454 -3.13 8.00 -21.77
CA LEU A 454 -4.13 7.87 -22.80
C LEU A 454 -5.48 7.43 -22.21
N LEU A 455 -5.50 6.53 -21.21
CA LEU A 455 -6.71 6.17 -20.46
C LEU A 455 -7.40 7.40 -19.86
N ALA A 456 -6.64 8.27 -19.17
CA ALA A 456 -7.17 9.51 -18.59
C ALA A 456 -7.71 10.47 -19.66
N ASN A 457 -6.97 10.65 -20.75
CA ASN A 457 -7.38 11.50 -21.87
C ASN A 457 -8.61 10.94 -22.62
N CYS A 458 -8.84 9.63 -22.57
CA CYS A 458 -9.97 8.95 -23.20
C CYS A 458 -11.21 8.80 -22.31
N LEU A 459 -11.20 9.29 -21.07
CA LEU A 459 -12.38 9.30 -20.19
C LEU A 459 -13.67 9.82 -20.84
N PRO A 460 -13.65 10.86 -21.70
CA PRO A 460 -14.86 11.32 -22.41
C PRO A 460 -15.48 10.26 -23.31
N ARG A 461 -14.70 9.28 -23.80
CA ARG A 461 -15.13 8.27 -24.76
C ARG A 461 -15.86 7.09 -24.09
N ARG A 462 -15.66 6.87 -22.78
CA ARG A 462 -16.29 5.80 -21.98
C ARG A 462 -16.35 4.43 -22.70
N ARG A 463 -15.23 4.02 -23.30
CA ARG A 463 -15.15 2.83 -24.15
C ARG A 463 -14.96 1.52 -23.38
N LEU A 464 -14.35 1.60 -22.20
CA LEU A 464 -14.02 0.48 -21.32
C LEU A 464 -14.82 0.55 -20.03
N ARG A 465 -15.02 -0.58 -19.35
CA ARG A 465 -15.67 -0.58 -18.03
C ARG A 465 -14.88 0.23 -17.02
N ILE A 466 -13.55 0.13 -17.01
CA ILE A 466 -12.66 0.94 -16.16
C ILE A 466 -12.70 2.44 -16.50
N THR A 467 -13.16 2.83 -17.69
CA THR A 467 -13.36 4.24 -18.10
C THR A 467 -14.82 4.71 -17.98
N GLY A 468 -15.69 3.93 -17.35
CA GLY A 468 -17.09 4.32 -17.08
C GLY A 468 -18.12 3.88 -18.13
N LYS A 469 -17.79 2.91 -18.99
CA LYS A 469 -18.78 2.32 -19.91
C LYS A 469 -19.92 1.67 -19.14
N GLY A 470 -21.15 2.06 -19.45
CA GLY A 470 -22.37 1.53 -18.82
C GLY A 470 -22.81 2.27 -17.54
N GLY A 471 -22.17 3.40 -17.21
CA GLY A 471 -22.51 4.20 -16.03
C GLY A 471 -21.82 3.71 -14.76
N GLY A 472 -22.22 4.29 -13.64
CA GLY A 472 -21.71 3.98 -12.30
C GLY A 472 -22.75 4.28 -11.23
N VAL A 473 -22.54 3.77 -10.02
CA VAL A 473 -23.40 3.95 -8.84
C VAL A 473 -22.87 5.01 -7.88
N ALA A 474 -21.59 5.39 -7.99
CA ALA A 474 -20.99 6.41 -7.15
C ALA A 474 -21.71 7.77 -7.30
N ALA A 475 -21.89 8.47 -6.17
CA ALA A 475 -22.44 9.82 -6.19
C ALA A 475 -21.47 10.79 -6.87
N CYS A 476 -21.99 11.65 -7.74
CA CYS A 476 -21.20 12.72 -8.35
C CYS A 476 -20.87 13.79 -7.31
N LEU A 477 -19.66 14.34 -7.37
CA LEU A 477 -19.24 15.50 -6.59
C LEU A 477 -19.43 16.76 -7.44
N THR A 478 -20.20 17.70 -6.94
CA THR A 478 -20.44 19.00 -7.57
C THR A 478 -20.46 20.11 -6.52
N GLY A 479 -20.37 21.37 -6.97
CA GLY A 479 -20.54 22.54 -6.11
C GLY A 479 -19.69 22.53 -4.83
N LYS A 480 -20.34 22.75 -3.68
CA LYS A 480 -19.66 22.87 -2.38
C LYS A 480 -18.98 21.56 -1.94
N ASP A 481 -19.58 20.41 -2.23
CA ASP A 481 -19.01 19.11 -1.85
C ASP A 481 -17.71 18.83 -2.60
N LEU A 482 -17.67 19.17 -3.90
CA LEU A 482 -16.45 19.06 -4.69
C LEU A 482 -15.37 20.02 -4.19
N GLN A 483 -15.74 21.26 -3.88
CA GLN A 483 -14.82 22.25 -3.33
C GLN A 483 -14.21 21.75 -2.01
N GLU A 484 -15.02 21.27 -1.07
CA GLU A 484 -14.53 20.72 0.20
C GLU A 484 -13.53 19.57 0.00
N VAL A 485 -13.74 18.73 -1.03
CA VAL A 485 -12.88 17.58 -1.33
C VAL A 485 -11.52 18.02 -1.86
N ILE A 486 -11.49 18.97 -2.78
CA ILE A 486 -10.24 19.50 -3.36
C ILE A 486 -9.44 20.27 -2.31
N GLU A 487 -10.11 20.96 -1.39
CA GLU A 487 -9.47 21.68 -0.29
C GLU A 487 -8.83 20.76 0.77
N ALA A 488 -9.20 19.48 0.82
CA ALA A 488 -8.82 18.59 1.92
C ALA A 488 -7.30 18.40 2.09
N ASP A 489 -6.54 18.47 0.99
CA ASP A 489 -5.07 18.41 0.97
C ASP A 489 -4.42 19.73 0.48
N ARG A 490 -5.16 20.84 0.43
CA ARG A 490 -4.56 22.14 0.03
C ARG A 490 -3.46 22.54 1.02
N GLY A 491 -2.30 22.88 0.48
CA GLY A 491 -1.13 23.32 1.26
C GLY A 491 -0.37 22.17 1.93
N LEU A 492 -0.72 20.92 1.64
CA LEU A 492 0.03 19.77 2.13
C LEU A 492 1.44 19.75 1.53
N LEU A 493 2.44 19.79 2.40
CA LEU A 493 3.85 19.59 2.08
C LEU A 493 4.33 18.34 2.81
N TRP A 494 5.10 17.49 2.15
CA TRP A 494 5.55 16.22 2.72
C TRP A 494 6.39 16.42 3.98
N SER A 495 7.18 17.50 4.02
CA SER A 495 8.07 17.91 5.11
C SER A 495 7.35 18.53 6.31
N THR A 496 6.16 19.15 6.12
CA THR A 496 5.42 19.87 7.17
C THR A 496 3.98 19.39 7.35
N ARG A 497 3.62 18.24 6.77
CA ARG A 497 2.24 17.71 6.79
C ARG A 497 1.64 17.55 8.19
N ASP A 498 2.49 17.28 9.16
CA ASP A 498 2.10 17.07 10.55
C ASP A 498 1.88 18.38 11.30
N ASP A 499 2.39 19.50 10.77
CA ASP A 499 2.43 20.82 11.42
C ASP A 499 1.47 21.83 10.78
N LEU A 500 1.00 21.58 9.55
CA LEU A 500 0.12 22.48 8.79
C LEU A 500 -1.13 22.94 9.57
N TYR A 501 -1.62 22.12 10.50
CA TYR A 501 -2.84 22.40 11.26
C TYR A 501 -2.55 23.08 12.63
N LEU A 502 -1.30 23.12 13.09
CA LEU A 502 -0.95 23.69 14.40
C LEU A 502 -1.27 25.19 14.48
N GLY A 503 -1.09 25.91 13.37
CA GLY A 503 -1.36 27.34 13.26
C GLY A 503 -2.83 27.72 13.04
N ARG A 504 -3.75 26.75 12.86
CA ARG A 504 -5.17 27.04 12.64
C ARG A 504 -5.88 27.46 13.93
N ASP A 505 -6.96 28.22 13.77
CA ASP A 505 -7.78 28.68 14.88
C ASP A 505 -8.57 27.52 15.51
N THR A 506 -8.85 27.63 16.81
CA THR A 506 -9.47 26.54 17.58
C THR A 506 -10.89 26.22 17.10
N GLU A 507 -11.66 27.21 16.67
CA GLU A 507 -13.03 27.00 16.18
C GLU A 507 -13.06 26.27 14.84
N GLU A 508 -12.17 26.66 13.92
CA GLU A 508 -11.96 25.98 12.66
C GLU A 508 -11.56 24.52 12.90
N LEU A 509 -10.62 24.26 13.81
CA LEU A 509 -10.21 22.90 14.13
C LEU A 509 -11.37 22.05 14.69
N PHE A 510 -12.21 22.60 15.57
CA PHE A 510 -13.41 21.89 16.04
C PHE A 510 -14.42 21.62 14.92
N ARG A 511 -14.60 22.55 13.97
CA ARG A 511 -15.41 22.32 12.77
C ARG A 511 -14.83 21.19 11.92
N LEU A 512 -13.50 21.14 11.77
CA LEU A 512 -12.80 20.13 10.97
C LEU A 512 -12.85 18.73 11.59
N LEU A 513 -13.12 18.60 12.90
CA LEU A 513 -13.44 17.30 13.50
C LEU A 513 -14.69 16.65 12.88
N GLY A 514 -15.62 17.45 12.34
CA GLY A 514 -16.82 16.98 11.63
C GLY A 514 -16.58 16.65 10.15
N SER A 515 -15.37 16.84 9.61
CA SER A 515 -15.08 16.63 8.18
C SER A 515 -15.41 15.21 7.74
N TRP A 516 -15.87 15.04 6.51
CA TRP A 516 -16.00 13.73 5.86
C TRP A 516 -14.66 12.99 5.77
N SER A 517 -13.55 13.73 5.66
CA SER A 517 -12.21 13.21 5.37
C SER A 517 -11.54 12.70 6.66
N PRO A 518 -11.20 11.40 6.75
CA PRO A 518 -10.47 10.86 7.89
C PRO A 518 -9.08 11.52 8.10
N PRO A 519 -8.26 11.78 7.05
CA PRO A 519 -7.02 12.53 7.20
C PRO A 519 -7.21 13.93 7.78
N VAL A 520 -8.19 14.71 7.30
CA VAL A 520 -8.49 16.06 7.82
C VAL A 520 -8.90 16.00 9.29
N ARG A 521 -9.81 15.10 9.66
CA ARG A 521 -10.22 14.90 11.06
C ARG A 521 -9.03 14.59 11.96
N ARG A 522 -8.15 13.68 11.53
CA ARG A 522 -6.96 13.26 12.29
C ARG A 522 -5.98 14.42 12.48
N ARG A 523 -5.69 15.19 11.43
CA ARG A 523 -4.79 16.36 11.51
C ARG A 523 -5.37 17.44 12.43
N ALA A 524 -6.67 17.71 12.34
CA ALA A 524 -7.35 18.66 13.23
C ALA A 524 -7.35 18.21 14.69
N ALA A 525 -7.64 16.93 14.96
CA ALA A 525 -7.59 16.33 16.28
C ALA A 525 -6.19 16.42 16.92
N LYS A 526 -5.14 16.11 16.14
CA LYS A 526 -3.74 16.24 16.60
C LYS A 526 -3.40 17.70 16.93
N ALA A 527 -3.83 18.65 16.12
CA ALA A 527 -3.59 20.07 16.36
C ALA A 527 -4.34 20.60 17.59
N LEU A 528 -5.59 20.19 17.83
CA LEU A 528 -6.32 20.52 19.07
C LEU A 528 -5.63 19.94 20.30
N ALA A 529 -5.19 18.67 20.24
CA ALA A 529 -4.52 18.02 21.36
C ALA A 529 -3.17 18.69 21.72
N ALA A 530 -2.50 19.30 20.74
CA ALA A 530 -1.26 20.04 20.96
C ALA A 530 -1.46 21.41 21.63
N LYS A 531 -2.70 21.95 21.66
CA LYS A 531 -2.99 23.22 22.34
C LYS A 531 -3.07 23.04 23.87
N SER A 532 -2.59 24.05 24.59
CA SER A 532 -2.55 24.09 26.07
C SER A 532 -3.76 24.85 26.62
N ASP A 533 -4.96 24.36 26.33
CA ASP A 533 -6.24 24.92 26.80
C ASP A 533 -7.13 23.79 27.31
N ASP A 534 -7.53 23.85 28.58
CA ASP A 534 -8.34 22.82 29.23
C ASP A 534 -9.81 22.84 28.75
N ALA A 535 -10.30 23.97 28.22
CA ALA A 535 -11.64 24.06 27.63
C ALA A 535 -11.79 23.14 26.41
N ILE A 536 -10.68 22.78 25.76
CA ILE A 536 -10.66 21.82 24.65
C ILE A 536 -11.13 20.44 25.12
N LEU A 537 -10.72 19.99 26.31
CA LEU A 537 -11.16 18.69 26.85
C LEU A 537 -12.67 18.69 27.06
N GLU A 538 -13.19 19.71 27.75
CA GLU A 538 -14.62 19.81 28.06
C GLU A 538 -15.49 19.84 26.80
N ARG A 539 -15.07 20.62 25.79
CA ARG A 539 -15.78 20.67 24.50
C ARG A 539 -15.68 19.36 23.73
N THR A 540 -14.53 18.69 23.76
CA THR A 540 -14.33 17.38 23.14
C THR A 540 -15.21 16.31 23.77
N LEU A 541 -15.37 16.33 25.11
CA LEU A 541 -16.30 15.45 25.83
C LEU A 541 -17.75 15.65 25.39
N LYS A 542 -18.19 16.91 25.22
CA LYS A 542 -19.53 17.21 24.69
C LYS A 542 -19.72 16.66 23.27
N LEU A 543 -18.69 16.72 22.43
CA LEU A 543 -18.76 16.22 21.06
C LEU A 543 -18.91 14.70 20.95
N LEU A 544 -18.55 13.92 21.97
CA LEU A 544 -18.84 12.47 22.01
C LEU A 544 -20.35 12.19 21.91
N GLN A 545 -21.19 13.14 22.32
CA GLN A 545 -22.66 13.05 22.29
C GLN A 545 -23.28 13.80 21.10
N SER A 546 -22.47 14.28 20.15
CA SER A 546 -22.98 14.97 18.95
C SER A 546 -23.84 14.04 18.10
N SER A 547 -24.88 14.58 17.45
CA SER A 547 -25.63 13.86 16.41
C SER A 547 -24.77 13.59 15.16
N GLU A 548 -23.77 14.44 14.91
CA GLU A 548 -22.86 14.33 13.79
C GLU A 548 -21.83 13.21 13.99
N ARG A 549 -21.99 12.12 13.23
CA ARG A 549 -21.15 10.92 13.34
C ARG A 549 -19.66 11.21 13.19
N ASN A 550 -19.28 12.02 12.20
CA ASN A 550 -17.88 12.36 11.96
C ASN A 550 -17.28 13.18 13.12
N ALA A 551 -18.07 14.07 13.73
CA ALA A 551 -17.63 14.84 14.89
C ALA A 551 -17.34 13.94 16.10
N ARG A 552 -18.14 12.88 16.32
CA ARG A 552 -17.86 11.86 17.34
C ARG A 552 -16.53 11.15 17.07
N TYR A 553 -16.24 10.79 15.82
CA TYR A 553 -14.95 10.19 15.46
C TYR A 553 -13.78 11.15 15.71
N GLY A 554 -13.91 12.40 15.30
CA GLY A 554 -12.91 13.44 15.55
C GLY A 554 -12.69 13.70 17.05
N ALA A 555 -13.75 13.63 17.86
CA ALA A 555 -13.66 13.74 19.31
C ALA A 555 -12.85 12.59 19.92
N CYS A 556 -13.13 11.33 19.55
CA CYS A 556 -12.33 10.18 20.00
C CYS A 556 -10.86 10.31 19.59
N MET A 557 -10.56 10.72 18.35
CA MET A 557 -9.18 10.96 17.91
C MET A 557 -8.49 12.07 18.72
N THR A 558 -9.22 13.13 19.08
CA THR A 558 -8.66 14.24 19.87
C THR A 558 -8.28 13.73 21.26
N LEU A 559 -9.16 12.98 21.91
CA LEU A 559 -8.91 12.36 23.22
C LEU A 559 -7.74 11.37 23.17
N GLU A 560 -7.61 10.60 22.09
CA GLU A 560 -6.46 9.73 21.85
C GLU A 560 -5.15 10.53 21.84
N PHE A 561 -5.08 11.64 21.09
CA PHE A 561 -3.88 12.46 20.98
C PHE A 561 -3.58 13.29 22.24
N MET A 562 -4.58 13.56 23.09
CA MET A 562 -4.39 14.22 24.39
C MET A 562 -3.70 13.31 25.42
N LYS A 563 -3.68 11.99 25.19
CA LYS A 563 -3.06 10.99 26.08
C LYS A 563 -3.63 11.08 27.50
N GLU A 564 -2.79 11.00 28.54
CA GLU A 564 -3.22 11.02 29.95
C GLU A 564 -4.07 12.26 30.33
N ARG A 565 -3.91 13.40 29.62
CA ARG A 565 -4.78 14.58 29.84
C ARG A 565 -6.26 14.28 29.62
N ALA A 566 -6.59 13.27 28.81
CA ALA A 566 -7.96 12.84 28.54
C ALA A 566 -8.48 11.79 29.54
N ALA A 567 -7.81 11.53 30.67
CA ALA A 567 -8.28 10.62 31.72
C ALA A 567 -9.75 10.84 32.15
N PRO A 568 -10.27 12.08 32.26
CA PRO A 568 -11.68 12.31 32.57
C PRO A 568 -12.68 11.72 31.55
N ALA A 569 -12.22 11.40 30.33
CA ALA A 569 -13.04 10.81 29.27
C ALA A 569 -13.23 9.30 29.39
N VAL A 570 -12.49 8.60 30.25
CA VAL A 570 -12.51 7.14 30.36
C VAL A 570 -13.93 6.58 30.55
N PRO A 571 -14.79 7.11 31.44
CA PRO A 571 -16.15 6.59 31.59
C PRO A 571 -17.00 6.75 30.31
N ALA A 572 -16.93 7.91 29.67
CA ALA A 572 -17.67 8.18 28.44
C ALA A 572 -17.21 7.29 27.27
N LEU A 573 -15.90 7.12 27.11
CA LEU A 573 -15.31 6.22 26.10
C LEU A 573 -15.64 4.76 26.37
N THR A 574 -15.65 4.34 27.65
CA THR A 574 -16.03 2.96 28.04
C THR A 574 -17.48 2.67 27.66
N ALA A 575 -18.40 3.62 27.85
CA ALA A 575 -19.79 3.48 27.44
C ALA A 575 -19.95 3.30 25.92
N LEU A 576 -19.10 3.95 25.11
CA LEU A 576 -19.10 3.82 23.65
C LEU A 576 -18.67 2.43 23.15
N LEU A 577 -18.08 1.57 23.99
CA LEU A 577 -17.70 0.21 23.61
C LEU A 577 -18.90 -0.68 23.28
N SER A 578 -20.10 -0.32 23.75
CA SER A 578 -21.37 -0.99 23.45
C SER A 578 -22.22 -0.28 22.40
N HIS A 579 -21.70 0.77 21.75
CA HIS A 579 -22.46 1.53 20.74
C HIS A 579 -22.69 0.69 19.46
N GLU A 580 -23.82 0.89 18.76
CA GLU A 580 -24.18 0.13 17.55
C GLU A 580 -23.21 0.38 16.38
N ASP A 581 -22.73 1.63 16.24
CA ASP A 581 -21.73 2.04 15.26
C ASP A 581 -20.36 1.39 15.53
N LEU A 582 -20.01 0.41 14.69
CA LEU A 582 -18.74 -0.30 14.70
C LEU A 582 -17.51 0.62 14.70
N GLU A 583 -17.51 1.66 13.89
CA GLU A 583 -16.36 2.56 13.82
C GLU A 583 -16.24 3.39 15.10
N LEU A 584 -17.35 3.79 15.71
CA LEU A 584 -17.31 4.50 16.99
C LEU A 584 -16.74 3.62 18.10
N ARG A 585 -17.09 2.32 18.13
CA ARG A 585 -16.48 1.34 19.06
C ARG A 585 -14.96 1.28 18.87
N ILE A 586 -14.49 1.11 17.64
CA ILE A 586 -13.05 1.05 17.30
C ILE A 586 -12.32 2.35 17.72
N ARG A 587 -12.94 3.51 17.49
CA ARG A 587 -12.37 4.80 17.90
C ARG A 587 -12.32 4.96 19.41
N ALA A 588 -13.33 4.49 20.14
CA ALA A 588 -13.32 4.48 21.60
C ALA A 588 -12.22 3.58 22.16
N VAL A 589 -12.04 2.36 21.60
CA VAL A 589 -10.92 1.47 21.92
C VAL A 589 -9.57 2.16 21.71
N SER A 590 -9.38 2.82 20.56
CA SER A 590 -8.14 3.53 20.23
C SER A 590 -7.88 4.69 21.20
N ALA A 591 -8.91 5.46 21.55
CA ALA A 591 -8.80 6.56 22.51
C ALA A 591 -8.44 6.08 23.93
N LEU A 592 -9.07 4.99 24.40
CA LEU A 592 -8.73 4.36 25.68
C LEU A 592 -7.26 3.89 25.69
N ALA A 593 -6.80 3.29 24.59
CA ALA A 593 -5.39 2.90 24.44
C ALA A 593 -4.44 4.12 24.44
N GLY A 594 -4.84 5.22 23.79
CA GLY A 594 -4.08 6.47 23.76
C GLY A 594 -3.96 7.16 25.13
N ILE A 595 -5.03 7.10 25.94
CA ILE A 595 -5.04 7.61 27.33
C ILE A 595 -4.04 6.84 28.21
N GLY A 596 -3.89 5.53 28.00
CA GLY A 596 -2.91 4.72 28.72
C GLY A 596 -3.37 4.32 30.13
N ALA A 597 -2.48 4.40 31.12
CA ALA A 597 -2.71 3.85 32.46
C ALA A 597 -4.04 4.24 33.13
N PRO A 598 -4.53 5.50 33.05
CA PRO A 598 -5.84 5.87 33.60
C PRO A 598 -7.02 5.08 33.02
N ALA A 599 -6.90 4.62 31.76
CA ALA A 599 -7.93 3.85 31.08
C ALA A 599 -7.94 2.35 31.45
N ARG A 600 -7.02 1.88 32.31
CA ARG A 600 -6.98 0.47 32.75
C ARG A 600 -8.30 -0.01 33.36
N ALA A 601 -9.08 0.88 33.95
CA ALA A 601 -10.42 0.58 34.47
C ALA A 601 -11.40 0.06 33.39
N ALA A 602 -11.16 0.35 32.11
CA ALA A 602 -11.96 -0.13 30.99
C ALA A 602 -11.62 -1.57 30.54
N ALA A 603 -10.54 -2.16 31.07
CA ALA A 603 -10.06 -3.48 30.65
C ALA A 603 -11.11 -4.60 30.73
N PRO A 604 -11.96 -4.70 31.78
CA PRO A 604 -13.01 -5.73 31.81
C PRO A 604 -13.98 -5.64 30.63
N GLU A 605 -14.36 -4.42 30.22
CA GLU A 605 -15.31 -4.23 29.11
C GLU A 605 -14.66 -4.51 27.75
N LEU A 606 -13.40 -4.13 27.59
CA LEU A 606 -12.61 -4.48 26.41
C LEU A 606 -12.46 -6.00 26.26
N LEU A 607 -12.20 -6.73 27.36
CA LEU A 607 -12.13 -8.20 27.33
C LEU A 607 -13.46 -8.85 26.94
N ARG A 608 -14.60 -8.35 27.47
CA ARG A 608 -15.94 -8.81 27.03
C ARG A 608 -16.15 -8.56 25.55
N LEU A 609 -15.78 -7.37 25.07
CA LEU A 609 -15.95 -7.00 23.68
C LEU A 609 -15.06 -7.85 22.75
N ALA A 610 -13.83 -8.19 23.16
CA ALA A 610 -12.93 -9.04 22.40
C ALA A 610 -13.49 -10.45 22.16
N HIS A 611 -14.31 -10.98 23.07
CA HIS A 611 -14.93 -12.29 22.91
C HIS A 611 -16.15 -12.28 21.99
N ARG A 612 -16.75 -11.11 21.72
CA ARG A 612 -17.93 -10.99 20.86
C ARG A 612 -17.57 -11.04 19.38
N SER A 613 -18.50 -11.57 18.60
CA SER A 613 -18.49 -11.52 17.13
C SER A 613 -19.68 -10.69 16.65
N TYR A 614 -19.48 -9.89 15.60
CA TYR A 614 -20.53 -9.06 15.02
C TYR A 614 -20.66 -9.37 13.53
N ALA A 615 -21.89 -9.39 13.02
CA ALA A 615 -22.16 -9.67 11.61
C ALA A 615 -21.59 -8.59 10.67
N ASP A 616 -21.48 -7.35 11.15
CA ASP A 616 -20.90 -6.21 10.45
C ASP A 616 -19.37 -6.11 10.59
N ASP A 617 -18.75 -6.99 11.40
CA ASP A 617 -17.31 -7.18 11.54
C ASP A 617 -16.92 -8.67 11.34
N PRO A 618 -17.16 -9.24 10.15
CA PRO A 618 -16.97 -10.66 9.89
C PRO A 618 -15.51 -11.12 9.91
N ARG A 619 -14.56 -10.18 9.87
CA ARG A 619 -13.12 -10.43 10.00
C ARG A 619 -12.60 -10.17 11.42
N GLU A 620 -13.49 -9.74 12.31
CA GLU A 620 -13.19 -9.47 13.72
C GLU A 620 -12.07 -8.44 13.90
N ILE A 621 -12.10 -7.39 13.08
CA ILE A 621 -11.09 -6.33 13.09
C ILE A 621 -11.20 -5.48 14.36
N THR A 622 -12.38 -5.41 14.97
CA THR A 622 -12.54 -4.81 16.31
C THR A 622 -11.63 -5.52 17.31
N GLN A 623 -11.54 -6.86 17.25
CA GLN A 623 -10.68 -7.62 18.16
C GLN A 623 -9.22 -7.28 17.96
N ARG A 624 -8.77 -7.02 16.73
CA ARG A 624 -7.41 -6.52 16.47
C ARG A 624 -7.15 -5.24 17.26
N HIS A 625 -8.04 -4.24 17.15
CA HIS A 625 -7.86 -2.98 17.88
C HIS A 625 -7.89 -3.18 19.40
N ILE A 626 -8.74 -4.07 19.90
CA ILE A 626 -8.81 -4.40 21.33
C ILE A 626 -7.57 -5.12 21.80
N GLY A 627 -7.08 -6.12 21.05
CA GLY A 627 -5.87 -6.85 21.38
C GLY A 627 -4.66 -5.93 21.47
N VAL A 628 -4.53 -4.99 20.52
CA VAL A 628 -3.49 -3.95 20.59
C VAL A 628 -3.69 -3.02 21.79
N ALA A 629 -4.92 -2.58 22.06
CA ALA A 629 -5.24 -1.73 23.20
C ALA A 629 -4.94 -2.40 24.55
N LEU A 630 -5.20 -3.70 24.69
CA LEU A 630 -4.98 -4.45 25.93
C LEU A 630 -3.53 -4.93 26.07
N PHE A 631 -2.95 -5.48 25.01
CA PHE A 631 -1.74 -6.31 25.10
C PHE A 631 -0.60 -5.83 24.18
N GLY A 632 -0.82 -4.82 23.35
CA GLY A 632 0.17 -4.30 22.41
C GLY A 632 1.44 -3.77 23.09
N LYS A 633 2.61 -4.13 22.54
CA LYS A 633 3.93 -3.66 22.97
C LYS A 633 4.72 -3.22 21.73
N GLY A 634 4.88 -1.91 21.53
CA GLY A 634 5.60 -1.36 20.37
C GLY A 634 4.89 -0.14 19.75
N GLY A 635 5.53 0.52 18.79
CA GLY A 635 4.90 1.62 18.03
C GLY A 635 4.48 2.85 18.83
N GLY A 636 5.11 3.10 19.99
CA GLY A 636 4.79 4.24 20.85
C GLY A 636 3.50 4.10 21.65
N ARG A 637 2.82 2.95 21.60
CA ARG A 637 1.66 2.61 22.43
C ARG A 637 2.01 1.46 23.38
N ARG A 638 1.46 1.50 24.58
CA ARG A 638 1.66 0.51 25.65
C ARG A 638 0.28 0.03 26.10
N GLY A 639 -0.02 -1.25 25.86
CA GLY A 639 -1.35 -1.81 26.14
C GLY A 639 -1.72 -1.76 27.63
N LEU A 640 -3.01 -1.67 27.92
CA LEU A 640 -3.54 -1.45 29.28
C LEU A 640 -3.19 -2.57 30.28
N LEU A 641 -2.95 -3.79 29.78
CA LEU A 641 -2.63 -5.00 30.54
C LEU A 641 -1.24 -5.56 30.19
N VAL A 642 -0.42 -4.84 29.42
CA VAL A 642 0.86 -5.35 28.90
C VAL A 642 1.87 -5.67 30.01
N ASP A 643 1.85 -4.89 31.09
CA ASP A 643 2.80 -5.00 32.20
C ASP A 643 2.32 -5.94 33.31
N SER A 644 1.03 -6.23 33.39
CA SER A 644 0.48 -7.11 34.43
C SER A 644 -0.97 -7.49 34.15
N ILE A 645 -1.26 -8.78 34.35
CA ILE A 645 -2.63 -9.34 34.40
C ILE A 645 -3.11 -9.62 35.83
N GLN A 646 -2.39 -9.10 36.85
CA GLN A 646 -2.81 -9.25 38.25
C GLN A 646 -4.14 -8.52 38.49
N GLY A 647 -5.06 -9.18 39.20
CA GLY A 647 -6.40 -8.67 39.48
C GLY A 647 -7.37 -8.68 38.28
N VAL A 648 -6.93 -9.12 37.10
CA VAL A 648 -7.81 -9.31 35.95
C VAL A 648 -8.62 -10.59 36.11
N ASP A 649 -9.93 -10.55 35.90
CA ASP A 649 -10.79 -11.74 35.95
C ASP A 649 -10.41 -12.73 34.84
N ARG A 650 -10.04 -13.96 35.21
CA ARG A 650 -9.66 -15.03 34.28
C ARG A 650 -10.83 -15.47 33.41
N ASN A 651 -12.07 -15.35 33.91
CA ASN A 651 -13.28 -15.66 33.14
C ASN A 651 -13.52 -14.67 32.00
N LEU A 652 -12.91 -13.49 32.05
CA LEU A 652 -12.90 -12.52 30.95
C LEU A 652 -11.63 -12.62 30.10
N LEU A 653 -10.48 -12.83 30.75
CA LEU A 653 -9.18 -12.86 30.08
C LEU A 653 -9.04 -14.05 29.12
N PHE A 654 -9.34 -15.27 29.57
CA PHE A 654 -9.07 -16.46 28.77
C PHE A 654 -9.92 -16.52 27.50
N PRO A 655 -11.26 -16.31 27.55
CA PRO A 655 -12.05 -16.33 26.31
C PRO A 655 -11.65 -15.23 25.32
N ALA A 656 -11.17 -14.08 25.80
CA ALA A 656 -10.64 -13.01 24.94
C ALA A 656 -9.30 -13.41 24.30
N VAL A 657 -8.39 -13.99 25.07
CA VAL A 657 -7.10 -14.50 24.58
C VAL A 657 -7.30 -15.60 23.54
N GLU A 658 -8.15 -16.58 23.82
CA GLU A 658 -8.48 -17.67 22.89
C GLU A 658 -9.05 -17.15 21.57
N LYS A 659 -9.89 -16.12 21.65
CA LYS A 659 -10.49 -15.47 20.49
C LYS A 659 -9.43 -14.73 19.65
N LEU A 660 -8.59 -13.92 20.29
CA LEU A 660 -7.49 -13.20 19.64
C LEU A 660 -6.48 -14.13 18.97
N LEU A 661 -6.19 -15.28 19.58
CA LEU A 661 -5.30 -16.30 19.00
C LEU A 661 -5.84 -16.93 17.71
N GLN A 662 -7.15 -16.86 17.48
CA GLN A 662 -7.82 -17.36 16.28
C GLN A 662 -8.01 -16.28 15.20
N ASN A 663 -7.79 -15.01 15.53
CA ASN A 663 -8.01 -13.89 14.62
C ASN A 663 -7.27 -14.08 13.30
N GLN A 664 -7.82 -13.64 12.17
CA GLN A 664 -7.18 -13.86 10.88
C GLN A 664 -5.90 -13.02 10.69
N ASP A 665 -5.76 -11.92 11.43
CA ASP A 665 -4.64 -10.97 11.36
C ASP A 665 -3.46 -11.38 12.28
N GLY A 666 -2.26 -11.46 11.72
CA GLY A 666 -1.07 -11.86 12.48
C GLY A 666 -0.60 -10.85 13.53
N HIS A 667 -0.90 -9.57 13.37
CA HIS A 667 -0.60 -8.55 14.37
C HIS A 667 -1.55 -8.67 15.58
N ALA A 668 -2.85 -8.92 15.34
CA ALA A 668 -3.85 -9.22 16.37
C ALA A 668 -3.49 -10.47 17.19
N ARG A 669 -2.97 -11.52 16.54
CA ARG A 669 -2.44 -12.68 17.28
C ARG A 669 -1.18 -12.32 18.08
N SER A 670 -0.27 -11.56 17.47
CA SER A 670 1.04 -11.25 18.05
C SER A 670 0.97 -10.41 19.32
N CYS A 671 -0.07 -9.57 19.51
CA CYS A 671 -0.20 -8.80 20.74
C CYS A 671 -0.38 -9.70 21.98
N VAL A 672 -0.96 -10.90 21.82
CA VAL A 672 -1.17 -11.87 22.92
C VAL A 672 0.16 -12.37 23.50
N ALA A 673 1.26 -12.30 22.75
CA ALA A 673 2.57 -12.75 23.22
C ALA A 673 2.98 -12.14 24.57
N THR A 674 2.55 -10.91 24.87
CA THR A 674 2.85 -10.23 26.15
C THR A 674 2.08 -10.82 27.33
N VAL A 675 0.92 -11.43 27.09
CA VAL A 675 0.13 -12.12 28.12
C VAL A 675 0.90 -13.33 28.65
N TYR A 676 1.60 -14.04 27.76
CA TYR A 676 2.36 -15.25 28.10
C TYR A 676 3.46 -15.00 29.13
N ASP A 677 3.99 -13.78 29.21
CA ASP A 677 4.99 -13.43 30.21
C ASP A 677 4.44 -13.53 31.65
N HIS A 678 3.12 -13.41 31.82
CA HIS A 678 2.44 -13.35 33.10
C HIS A 678 1.61 -14.60 33.44
N LEU A 679 1.49 -15.55 32.53
CA LEU A 679 0.74 -16.80 32.78
C LEU A 679 1.49 -17.69 33.76
N SER A 680 0.79 -18.24 34.75
CA SER A 680 1.30 -19.34 35.57
C SER A 680 1.26 -20.67 34.79
N PHE A 681 1.83 -21.73 35.37
CA PHE A 681 1.73 -23.07 34.80
C PHE A 681 0.27 -23.54 34.68
N GLU A 682 -0.56 -23.29 35.70
CA GLU A 682 -1.98 -23.66 35.68
C GLU A 682 -2.79 -22.82 34.67
N ASP A 683 -2.51 -21.52 34.55
CA ASP A 683 -3.13 -20.71 33.49
C ASP A 683 -2.74 -21.23 32.09
N THR A 684 -1.48 -21.65 31.94
CA THR A 684 -0.97 -22.19 30.67
C THR A 684 -1.65 -23.50 30.31
N LYS A 685 -1.95 -24.39 31.28
CA LYS A 685 -2.74 -25.61 31.03
C LYS A 685 -4.11 -25.30 30.46
N LEU A 686 -4.81 -24.32 31.06
CA LEU A 686 -6.15 -23.95 30.63
C LEU A 686 -6.16 -23.37 29.20
N LEU A 687 -5.15 -22.59 28.84
CA LEU A 687 -5.02 -22.00 27.50
C LEU A 687 -4.26 -22.88 26.50
N PHE A 688 -3.74 -24.03 26.92
CA PHE A 688 -2.85 -24.87 26.10
C PHE A 688 -3.45 -25.24 24.75
N PRO A 689 -4.75 -25.64 24.62
CA PRO A 689 -5.33 -25.95 23.33
C PRO A 689 -5.25 -24.78 22.33
N ALA A 690 -5.55 -23.56 22.79
CA ALA A 690 -5.51 -22.35 21.96
C ALA A 690 -4.07 -21.94 21.61
N ILE A 691 -3.14 -22.00 22.58
CA ILE A 691 -1.72 -21.71 22.36
C ILE A 691 -1.11 -22.70 21.36
N ARG A 692 -1.37 -24.01 21.54
CA ARG A 692 -0.92 -25.06 20.64
C ARG A 692 -1.42 -24.83 19.22
N ARG A 693 -2.71 -24.52 19.07
CA ARG A 693 -3.29 -24.20 17.75
C ARG A 693 -2.60 -22.99 17.11
N ALA A 694 -2.39 -21.91 17.86
CA ALA A 694 -1.71 -20.71 17.35
C ALA A 694 -0.27 -20.98 16.92
N ILE A 695 0.45 -21.89 17.58
CA ILE A 695 1.80 -22.33 17.19
C ILE A 695 1.76 -23.09 15.84
N LEU A 696 0.77 -23.96 15.64
CA LEU A 696 0.67 -24.82 14.46
C LEU A 696 0.09 -24.09 13.24
N GLU A 697 -0.88 -23.20 13.44
CA GLU A 697 -1.64 -22.56 12.37
C GLU A 697 -1.23 -21.09 12.20
N PRO A 698 -0.52 -20.72 11.11
CA PRO A 698 -0.24 -19.33 10.80
C PRO A 698 -1.54 -18.55 10.51
N PRO A 699 -1.58 -17.24 10.80
CA PRO A 699 -2.68 -16.38 10.36
C PRO A 699 -2.73 -16.32 8.81
N PRO A 700 -3.92 -16.42 8.18
CA PRO A 700 -4.05 -16.31 6.72
C PRO A 700 -3.65 -14.92 6.19
N SER A 701 -3.82 -13.86 6.99
CA SER A 701 -3.24 -12.54 6.73
C SER A 701 -1.94 -12.33 7.52
N GLY A 702 -0.83 -12.16 6.80
CA GLY A 702 0.40 -11.58 7.35
C GLY A 702 1.53 -12.56 7.64
N GLU A 703 2.24 -12.99 6.60
CA GLU A 703 3.48 -13.77 6.71
C GLU A 703 4.53 -13.06 7.60
N MET A 704 4.66 -11.73 7.49
CA MET A 704 5.63 -10.94 8.28
C MET A 704 5.40 -11.03 9.79
N PHE A 705 4.14 -11.10 10.24
CA PHE A 705 3.76 -11.09 11.66
C PHE A 705 3.34 -12.47 12.17
N ALA A 706 3.50 -13.53 11.36
CA ALA A 706 3.09 -14.87 11.76
C ALA A 706 3.98 -15.49 12.85
N ALA A 707 5.25 -15.07 12.99
CA ALA A 707 6.19 -15.66 13.95
C ALA A 707 5.97 -15.24 15.40
N GLY A 708 5.44 -14.04 15.67
CA GLY A 708 5.49 -13.40 16.99
C GLY A 708 4.88 -14.27 18.10
N VAL A 709 3.58 -14.54 18.01
CA VAL A 709 2.87 -15.36 19.01
C VAL A 709 3.32 -16.81 19.03
N ARG A 710 3.80 -17.34 17.89
CA ARG A 710 4.26 -18.73 17.73
C ARG A 710 5.55 -18.96 18.51
N ASP A 711 6.55 -18.09 18.32
CA ASP A 711 7.80 -18.11 19.08
C ASP A 711 7.55 -17.89 20.58
N ALA A 712 6.68 -16.94 20.93
CA ALA A 712 6.32 -16.68 22.32
C ALA A 712 5.65 -17.90 22.99
N GLY A 713 4.75 -18.58 22.28
CA GLY A 713 4.11 -19.81 22.77
C GLY A 713 5.12 -20.93 22.99
N LEU A 714 6.04 -21.16 22.07
CA LEU A 714 7.10 -22.16 22.23
C LEU A 714 7.99 -21.85 23.44
N ARG A 715 8.38 -20.58 23.63
CA ARG A 715 9.16 -20.14 24.81
C ARG A 715 8.38 -20.33 26.11
N LEU A 716 7.08 -20.07 26.13
CA LEU A 716 6.23 -20.31 27.29
C LEU A 716 6.22 -21.79 27.68
N LEU A 717 6.07 -22.70 26.71
CA LEU A 717 6.10 -24.13 26.97
C LEU A 717 7.48 -24.60 27.47
N VAL A 718 8.57 -24.06 26.90
CA VAL A 718 9.94 -24.34 27.35
C VAL A 718 10.20 -23.81 28.77
N ARG A 719 9.68 -22.63 29.11
CA ARG A 719 9.78 -22.04 30.47
C ARG A 719 9.29 -23.02 31.55
N TYR A 720 8.23 -23.77 31.25
CA TYR A 720 7.66 -24.78 32.14
C TYR A 720 8.10 -26.21 31.84
N ARG A 721 9.07 -26.42 30.92
CA ARG A 721 9.59 -27.73 30.50
C ARG A 721 8.48 -28.73 30.11
N VAL A 722 7.53 -28.25 29.32
CA VAL A 722 6.38 -29.04 28.87
C VAL A 722 6.81 -30.07 27.82
N ARG A 723 6.55 -31.35 28.07
CA ARG A 723 6.94 -32.45 27.18
C ARG A 723 6.44 -32.25 25.74
N GLU A 724 5.20 -31.79 25.60
CA GLU A 724 4.51 -31.55 24.33
C GLU A 724 5.17 -30.45 23.49
N ALA A 725 6.09 -29.64 24.06
CA ALA A 725 6.82 -28.63 23.31
C ALA A 725 7.83 -29.23 22.32
N ILE A 726 8.40 -30.41 22.59
CA ILE A 726 9.40 -31.05 21.73
C ILE A 726 8.89 -31.24 20.28
N PRO A 727 7.74 -31.93 20.06
CA PRO A 727 7.20 -32.06 18.70
C PRO A 727 6.75 -30.72 18.09
N LEU A 728 6.34 -29.73 18.90
CA LEU A 728 5.97 -28.40 18.42
C LEU A 728 7.18 -27.59 17.94
N LEU A 729 8.32 -27.68 18.64
CA LEU A 729 9.59 -27.06 18.24
C LEU A 729 10.09 -27.64 16.91
N LEU A 730 10.00 -28.96 16.75
CA LEU A 730 10.31 -29.64 15.48
C LEU A 730 9.38 -29.20 14.36
N HIS A 731 8.06 -29.20 14.61
CA HIS A 731 7.08 -28.74 13.62
C HIS A 731 7.37 -27.30 13.19
N TYR A 732 7.65 -26.41 14.15
CA TYR A 732 8.00 -25.03 13.84
C TYR A 732 9.29 -24.96 13.04
N ALA A 733 10.35 -25.71 13.39
CA ALA A 733 11.60 -25.76 12.63
C ALA A 733 11.41 -26.07 11.14
N TRP A 734 10.50 -26.99 10.80
CA TRP A 734 10.14 -27.31 9.41
C TRP A 734 9.30 -26.23 8.72
N ASN A 735 8.39 -25.59 9.46
CA ASN A 735 7.32 -24.76 8.90
C ASN A 735 7.44 -23.28 9.28
N GLN A 736 8.67 -22.79 9.50
CA GLN A 736 8.91 -21.38 9.74
C GLN A 736 8.63 -20.58 8.47
N GLN A 737 8.08 -19.39 8.61
CA GLN A 737 8.11 -18.41 7.54
C GLN A 737 9.58 -18.17 7.10
N PRO A 738 9.89 -18.03 5.80
CA PRO A 738 11.24 -17.85 5.29
C PRO A 738 11.99 -16.63 5.86
N TRP A 739 11.30 -15.53 6.09
CA TRP A 739 11.86 -14.21 6.47
C TRP A 739 12.67 -14.20 7.75
N GLY A 740 14.00 -14.25 7.71
CA GLY A 740 14.82 -14.34 8.92
C GLY A 740 14.83 -15.74 9.56
N SER A 741 14.41 -16.77 8.81
CA SER A 741 14.37 -18.15 9.30
C SER A 741 15.74 -18.70 9.67
N GLN A 742 16.81 -18.21 9.04
CA GLN A 742 18.18 -18.60 9.36
C GLN A 742 18.58 -18.23 10.80
N ASP A 743 18.11 -17.10 11.30
CA ASP A 743 18.40 -16.63 12.65
C ASP A 743 17.41 -17.22 13.66
N ARG A 744 16.16 -17.41 13.26
CA ARG A 744 15.16 -18.09 14.10
C ARG A 744 15.47 -19.56 14.29
N MET A 745 15.98 -20.27 13.28
CA MET A 745 16.37 -21.67 13.36
C MET A 745 17.34 -21.90 14.53
N VAL A 746 18.38 -21.06 14.66
CA VAL A 746 19.34 -21.12 15.77
C VAL A 746 18.63 -21.01 17.13
N LYS A 747 17.71 -20.05 17.26
CA LYS A 747 16.96 -19.82 18.51
C LYS A 747 16.07 -21.02 18.87
N ILE A 748 15.37 -21.58 17.90
CA ILE A 748 14.44 -22.71 18.11
C ILE A 748 15.19 -23.98 18.49
N LEU A 749 16.32 -24.25 17.84
CA LEU A 749 17.16 -25.40 18.18
C LEU A 749 17.74 -25.27 19.59
N SER A 750 18.14 -24.08 20.02
CA SER A 750 18.57 -23.84 21.40
C SER A 750 17.46 -24.12 22.43
N LEU A 751 16.20 -23.79 22.12
CA LEU A 751 15.06 -24.17 22.97
C LEU A 751 14.88 -25.69 23.03
N LEU A 752 15.04 -26.39 21.91
CA LEU A 752 14.95 -27.85 21.85
C LEU A 752 16.08 -28.54 22.64
N GLU A 753 17.31 -28.04 22.53
CA GLU A 753 18.47 -28.53 23.27
C GLU A 753 18.27 -28.48 24.79
N SER A 754 17.52 -27.51 25.30
CA SER A 754 17.24 -27.36 26.74
C SER A 754 16.47 -28.52 27.37
N TYR A 755 15.89 -29.42 26.56
CA TYR A 755 15.23 -30.64 27.02
C TYR A 755 16.20 -31.81 27.32
N GLY A 756 17.51 -31.63 27.09
CA GLY A 756 18.52 -32.62 27.42
C GLY A 756 18.30 -33.97 26.72
N THR A 757 18.39 -35.08 27.47
CA THR A 757 18.21 -36.44 26.92
C THR A 757 16.83 -36.65 26.29
N HIS A 758 15.79 -35.92 26.70
CA HIS A 758 14.46 -36.02 26.11
C HIS A 758 14.42 -35.53 24.66
N ALA A 759 15.30 -34.60 24.27
CA ALA A 759 15.38 -34.09 22.90
C ALA A 759 15.94 -35.14 21.91
N ARG A 760 16.49 -36.26 22.38
CA ARG A 760 17.02 -37.33 21.50
C ARG A 760 15.95 -37.92 20.58
N THR A 761 14.69 -37.88 20.98
CA THR A 761 13.55 -38.31 20.14
C THR A 761 13.42 -37.46 18.86
N ALA A 762 13.98 -36.24 18.86
CA ALA A 762 13.97 -35.31 17.73
C ALA A 762 15.08 -35.57 16.70
N VAL A 763 16.15 -36.28 17.08
CA VAL A 763 17.36 -36.45 16.25
C VAL A 763 17.08 -37.03 14.86
N PRO A 764 16.23 -38.06 14.68
CA PRO A 764 15.92 -38.59 13.35
C PRO A 764 15.31 -37.52 12.42
N GLU A 765 14.41 -36.70 12.93
CA GLU A 765 13.78 -35.62 12.14
C GLU A 765 14.75 -34.46 11.89
N LEU A 766 15.62 -34.13 12.85
CA LEU A 766 16.66 -33.11 12.63
C LEU A 766 17.65 -33.53 11.54
N LYS A 767 17.99 -34.82 11.43
CA LYS A 767 18.84 -35.34 10.35
C LYS A 767 18.18 -35.12 8.97
N LYS A 768 16.86 -35.34 8.87
CA LYS A 768 16.10 -35.03 7.65
C LYS A 768 16.05 -33.52 7.38
N LEU A 769 15.85 -32.71 8.42
CA LEU A 769 15.82 -31.24 8.29
C LEU A 769 17.15 -30.69 7.79
N ALA A 770 18.28 -31.24 8.26
CA ALA A 770 19.62 -30.86 7.81
C ALA A 770 19.81 -31.14 6.31
N GLU A 771 19.30 -32.28 5.82
CA GLU A 771 19.32 -32.61 4.39
C GLU A 771 18.45 -31.64 3.59
N TRP A 772 17.22 -31.40 4.04
CA TRP A 772 16.34 -30.44 3.38
C TRP A 772 16.91 -29.02 3.32
N CYS A 773 17.61 -28.57 4.36
CA CYS A 773 18.28 -27.26 4.35
C CYS A 773 19.29 -27.12 3.20
N ARG A 774 19.84 -28.23 2.67
CA ARG A 774 20.74 -28.21 1.50
C ARG A 774 19.99 -27.89 0.21
N THR A 775 18.72 -28.28 0.12
CA THR A 775 17.92 -28.23 -1.11
C THR A 775 16.79 -27.21 -1.07
N GLU A 776 16.67 -26.42 0.01
CA GLU A 776 15.64 -25.39 0.16
C GLU A 776 15.62 -24.43 -1.04
N GLU A 777 14.60 -24.54 -1.88
CA GLU A 777 14.46 -23.77 -3.13
C GLU A 777 14.18 -22.29 -2.82
N GLY A 778 14.77 -21.38 -3.61
CA GLY A 778 14.52 -19.94 -3.49
C GLY A 778 15.12 -19.28 -2.25
N PHE A 779 15.96 -19.98 -1.48
CA PHE A 779 16.62 -19.44 -0.30
C PHE A 779 18.13 -19.19 -0.55
N PRO A 780 18.69 -18.03 -0.13
CA PRO A 780 20.10 -17.72 -0.39
C PRO A 780 21.05 -18.79 0.13
N GLU A 781 22.08 -19.12 -0.65
CA GLU A 781 23.02 -20.20 -0.32
C GLU A 781 23.67 -20.03 1.07
N TRP A 782 24.16 -18.84 1.38
CA TRP A 782 24.74 -18.54 2.70
C TRP A 782 23.74 -18.78 3.85
N ALA A 783 22.46 -18.51 3.63
CA ALA A 783 21.41 -18.66 4.64
C ALA A 783 21.04 -20.14 4.82
N ARG A 784 21.02 -20.92 3.73
CA ARG A 784 20.88 -22.39 3.75
C ARG A 784 22.01 -23.06 4.53
N ILE A 785 23.25 -22.66 4.27
CA ILE A 785 24.44 -23.14 4.99
C ILE A 785 24.30 -22.85 6.48
N LYS A 786 23.96 -21.61 6.85
CA LYS A 786 23.75 -21.22 8.25
C LYS A 786 22.67 -22.07 8.96
N LYS A 787 21.54 -22.34 8.30
CA LYS A 787 20.48 -23.22 8.85
C LYS A 787 20.99 -24.64 9.05
N ARG A 788 21.59 -25.23 8.02
CA ARG A 788 22.13 -26.60 8.07
C ARG A 788 23.13 -26.75 9.22
N GLU A 789 24.10 -25.84 9.32
CA GLU A 789 25.14 -25.89 10.36
C GLU A 789 24.54 -25.76 11.76
N ALA A 790 23.52 -24.91 11.93
CA ALA A 790 22.79 -24.82 13.19
C ALA A 790 22.11 -26.15 13.56
N VAL A 791 21.44 -26.81 12.60
CA VAL A 791 20.78 -28.11 12.81
C VAL A 791 21.79 -29.21 13.14
N GLU A 792 22.88 -29.30 12.39
CA GLU A 792 23.95 -30.29 12.62
C GLU A 792 24.63 -30.08 13.99
N ALA A 793 24.85 -28.83 14.39
CA ALA A 793 25.39 -28.52 15.71
C ALA A 793 24.43 -28.91 16.83
N ALA A 794 23.12 -28.67 16.65
CA ALA A 794 22.10 -29.07 17.61
C ALA A 794 22.02 -30.60 17.77
N ILE A 795 22.09 -31.36 16.68
CA ILE A 795 22.14 -32.84 16.71
C ILE A 795 23.28 -33.31 17.61
N ARG A 796 24.51 -32.81 17.38
CA ARG A 796 25.68 -33.19 18.19
C ARG A 796 25.50 -32.87 19.67
N ARG A 797 24.96 -31.69 19.98
CA ARG A 797 24.71 -31.27 21.38
C ARG A 797 23.64 -32.13 22.06
N ILE A 798 22.57 -32.48 21.35
CA ILE A 798 21.50 -33.35 21.87
C ILE A 798 21.98 -34.79 22.08
N GLU A 799 22.74 -35.34 21.14
CA GLU A 799 23.32 -36.69 21.27
C GLU A 799 24.31 -36.77 22.46
N ALA A 800 25.09 -35.71 22.68
CA ALA A 800 26.04 -35.61 23.79
C ALA A 800 25.39 -35.22 25.15
N ALA A 801 24.12 -34.81 25.18
CA ALA A 801 23.46 -34.35 26.40
C ALA A 801 23.36 -35.48 27.43
N THR A 802 23.77 -35.22 28.67
CA THR A 802 23.68 -36.17 29.80
C THR A 802 22.57 -35.83 30.79
N GLU A 803 22.14 -34.56 30.82
CA GLU A 803 21.09 -34.08 31.72
C GLU A 803 19.70 -34.55 31.28
N THR A 804 18.91 -35.04 32.26
CA THR A 804 17.52 -35.47 32.06
C THR A 804 16.60 -34.61 32.92
N PRO A 805 16.26 -33.38 32.46
CA PRO A 805 15.46 -32.46 33.25
C PRO A 805 14.04 -33.00 33.47
N ALA A 806 13.48 -32.77 34.67
CA ALA A 806 12.08 -33.08 34.93
C ALA A 806 11.15 -32.30 33.99
N LEU A 807 10.16 -33.00 33.44
CA LEU A 807 9.19 -32.44 32.50
C LEU A 807 7.82 -32.28 33.14
N ALA A 808 7.13 -31.21 32.76
CA ALA A 808 5.72 -31.02 33.03
C ALA A 808 4.86 -31.54 31.86
N VAL A 809 3.57 -31.76 32.12
CA VAL A 809 2.60 -32.25 31.12
C VAL A 809 1.34 -31.39 31.19
N MET A 810 0.75 -31.06 30.04
CA MET A 810 -0.40 -30.15 29.92
C MET A 810 -1.76 -30.87 29.95
N GLY A 811 -1.79 -32.20 29.84
CA GLY A 811 -2.95 -33.08 30.05
C GLY A 811 -2.52 -34.53 30.34
N GLU A 812 -3.43 -35.41 30.80
CA GLU A 812 -3.08 -36.83 30.98
C GLU A 812 -2.59 -37.40 29.65
N ALA A 813 -1.46 -38.13 29.69
CA ALA A 813 -0.94 -38.80 28.52
C ALA A 813 -2.05 -39.73 27.99
N GLU A 814 -2.61 -39.43 26.81
CA GLU A 814 -3.33 -40.44 26.06
C GLU A 814 -2.34 -41.59 25.85
N SER A 815 -2.60 -42.66 26.60
CA SER A 815 -1.79 -43.87 26.73
C SER A 815 -1.72 -44.65 25.43
#